data_AF-A0A8D9BJP0-F1
#
_entry.id   AF-A0A8D9BJP0-F1
#
_cell.length_a   1.000
_cell.length_b   1.000
_cell.length_c   1.000
_cell.angle_alpha   90.00
_cell.angle_beta   90.00
_cell.angle_gamma   90.00
#
_symmetry.space_group_name_H-M   'P 1'
#
loop_
_entity.id
_entity.type
_entity.pdbx_description
1 polymer ?
#
loop_
_entity_poly.entity_id
_entity_poly.type
_entity_poly.pdbx_seq_one_letter_code
_entity_poly.pdbx_strand_id
1 'polypeptide(L)'
;MSTKPVAKHGHIGLLIIESKSNQLKSGKSTGSEIKSGKSVFKDLKSGNSVFKEELKSGKGLLLEDLKSSKGALKEDLKSSKFAVREDLKSNKFALKDDLKSGKVLLLEDLKSSKGALKEDLKSGKVAWFDEIIMEAAEEMLSPLFTMPPSSACFYRVSSSLTNSPSVYDKLKTWLNQKSVEEPEVNTLLTSTPTREGNPILKSVENVRMLNRADVRKPFIGTLNLNTSALIFQDRDCKKETWIFLMHIASIEKGPLSTTGSPLIIRCKTFLSVTFVIPRERECYDIYVTLQKLSRPVQIEDLYCFSYIASESKSYGWDFFSIEQEFKRMQVPNNEWCLTNLNKNYELCDTYPRYIYVPASATTSILMGSSKFRSKGRLPVLTYLHRSNQAVICRCSQPLSGFSARCLEDEQLLNCILGTNPGSNFMYVVDTRPRINAMANRAAGKGYENENFYENIKFHFFGIENIHVMRSSLAKLVETCEAQSPSVNSFLSGLDSSGWLRHVKSCLDTAWFIAQAIVEGVSVVVHCSDGWDRTVQVCSLASLMLDPYYRTIKGYQTLIEKDWLSFGHKFTDRVGHLAGDPREMSPVFTQFLEATWQLSAQFPRAFEFNERFLLTLQDHVTSCRYGTFVGNCEKDRLDLR
;
A
#
# COMPACT_ATOMS: atom_id res chain seq x y z
N MET A 1 -38.24 -24.00 22.41
CA MET A 1 -39.33 -23.90 23.41
C MET A 1 -39.59 -25.27 23.99
N SER A 2 -39.14 -25.52 25.24
CA SER A 2 -39.72 -26.50 26.18
C SER A 2 -38.87 -26.42 27.45
N THR A 3 -39.37 -25.67 28.43
CA THR A 3 -38.83 -25.54 29.78
C THR A 3 -39.23 -26.77 30.61
N LYS A 4 -38.26 -27.50 31.19
CA LYS A 4 -38.53 -28.46 32.27
C LYS A 4 -37.73 -28.07 33.52
N PRO A 5 -38.29 -28.25 34.74
CA PRO A 5 -37.84 -27.57 35.95
C PRO A 5 -36.70 -28.30 36.65
N VAL A 6 -35.78 -27.52 37.20
CA VAL A 6 -34.65 -27.93 38.03
C VAL A 6 -35.08 -28.09 39.49
N ALA A 7 -34.56 -29.15 40.13
CA ALA A 7 -34.33 -29.37 41.57
C ALA A 7 -35.40 -28.92 42.59
N LYS A 8 -36.13 -29.88 43.19
CA LYS A 8 -36.85 -29.63 44.47
C LYS A 8 -37.07 -30.83 45.41
N HIS A 9 -36.43 -31.98 45.19
CA HIS A 9 -36.69 -33.20 46.00
C HIS A 9 -35.49 -33.72 46.81
N GLY A 10 -34.31 -33.09 46.74
CA GLY A 10 -33.11 -33.50 47.50
C GLY A 10 -32.96 -32.88 48.89
N HIS A 11 -33.73 -31.84 49.23
CA HIS A 11 -33.57 -31.10 50.49
C HIS A 11 -34.56 -31.49 51.61
N ILE A 12 -35.56 -32.33 51.33
CA ILE A 12 -36.55 -32.77 52.33
C ILE A 12 -36.08 -34.06 53.04
N GLY A 13 -35.23 -34.88 52.40
CA GLY A 13 -34.73 -36.13 52.96
C GLY A 13 -33.68 -35.98 54.07
N LEU A 14 -32.83 -34.94 54.03
CA LEU A 14 -31.78 -34.75 55.03
C LEU A 14 -32.32 -34.23 56.38
N LEU A 15 -33.35 -33.38 56.36
CA LEU A 15 -33.93 -32.77 57.56
C LEU A 15 -34.73 -33.76 58.45
N ILE A 16 -35.17 -34.89 57.90
CA ILE A 16 -35.90 -35.94 58.64
C ILE A 16 -34.93 -36.86 59.41
N ILE A 17 -33.66 -36.97 58.97
CA ILE A 17 -32.65 -37.84 59.58
C ILE A 17 -32.00 -37.18 60.80
N GLU A 18 -31.76 -35.86 60.78
CA GLU A 18 -31.19 -35.13 61.92
C GLU A 18 -32.16 -34.98 63.11
N SER A 19 -33.46 -34.84 62.84
CA SER A 19 -34.49 -34.69 63.90
C SER A 19 -34.67 -35.97 64.74
N LYS A 20 -34.49 -37.16 64.15
CA LYS A 20 -34.63 -38.45 64.87
C LYS A 20 -33.35 -38.98 65.50
N SER A 21 -32.17 -38.53 65.05
CA SER A 21 -30.89 -38.87 65.68
C SER A 21 -30.77 -38.30 67.11
N ASN A 22 -31.38 -37.14 67.37
CA ASN A 22 -31.38 -36.50 68.69
C ASN A 22 -32.35 -37.13 69.70
N GLN A 23 -33.36 -37.90 69.26
CA GLN A 23 -34.26 -38.63 70.17
C GLN A 23 -33.70 -40.00 70.62
N LEU A 24 -32.68 -40.53 69.94
CA LEU A 24 -32.04 -41.81 70.26
C LEU A 24 -30.93 -41.69 71.33
N LYS A 25 -30.60 -40.49 71.83
CA LYS A 25 -29.54 -40.25 72.82
C LYS A 25 -30.01 -40.24 74.29
N SER A 26 -31.30 -40.39 74.59
CA SER A 26 -31.80 -40.50 75.98
C SER A 26 -32.56 -41.81 76.16
N GLY A 27 -31.83 -42.85 76.55
CA GLY A 27 -32.34 -44.22 76.60
C GLY A 27 -33.63 -44.41 77.39
N LYS A 28 -34.63 -44.99 76.73
CA LYS A 28 -35.75 -45.79 77.28
C LYS A 28 -36.50 -46.41 76.10
N SER A 29 -35.98 -47.52 75.53
CA SER A 29 -36.64 -48.20 74.40
C SER A 29 -37.59 -49.30 74.89
N THR A 30 -38.89 -49.10 74.68
CA THR A 30 -39.92 -50.15 74.74
C THR A 30 -40.05 -50.82 73.36
N GLY A 31 -40.32 -52.14 73.32
CA GLY A 31 -40.20 -53.04 72.16
C GLY A 31 -41.06 -52.79 70.89
N SER A 32 -41.51 -51.56 70.62
CA SER A 32 -42.18 -51.17 69.36
C SER A 32 -41.22 -50.62 68.29
N GLU A 33 -39.97 -50.30 68.62
CA GLU A 33 -39.01 -49.66 67.69
C GLU A 33 -38.25 -50.62 66.76
N ILE A 34 -38.30 -51.94 66.98
CA ILE A 34 -37.60 -52.93 66.14
C ILE A 34 -38.39 -53.27 64.86
N LYS A 35 -39.72 -53.02 64.84
CA LYS A 35 -40.55 -53.24 63.64
C LYS A 35 -40.44 -52.10 62.61
N SER A 36 -40.15 -50.86 63.04
CA SER A 36 -40.00 -49.72 62.11
C SER A 36 -38.69 -49.74 61.33
N GLY A 37 -37.58 -50.17 61.95
CA GLY A 37 -36.27 -50.27 61.28
C GLY A 37 -36.22 -51.26 60.11
N LYS A 38 -37.00 -52.36 60.18
CA LYS A 38 -37.11 -53.33 59.07
C LYS A 38 -37.92 -52.81 57.88
N SER A 39 -38.91 -51.94 58.12
CA SER A 39 -39.68 -51.27 57.06
C SER A 39 -38.79 -50.30 56.28
N VAL A 40 -38.05 -49.44 57.00
CA VAL A 40 -37.18 -48.41 56.42
C VAL A 40 -36.07 -49.03 55.54
N PHE A 41 -35.51 -50.18 55.95
CA PHE A 41 -34.50 -50.87 55.16
C PHE A 41 -35.05 -51.49 53.87
N LYS A 42 -36.34 -51.86 53.86
CA LYS A 42 -37.03 -52.38 52.68
C LYS A 42 -37.34 -51.28 51.67
N ASP A 43 -37.74 -50.10 52.17
CA ASP A 43 -38.03 -48.92 51.36
C ASP A 43 -36.76 -48.30 50.74
N LEU A 44 -35.63 -48.33 51.45
CA LEU A 44 -34.33 -47.92 50.91
C LEU A 44 -33.81 -48.86 49.80
N LYS A 45 -34.06 -50.18 49.93
CA LYS A 45 -33.69 -51.14 48.88
C LYS A 45 -34.54 -50.98 47.63
N SER A 46 -35.86 -50.76 47.77
CA SER A 46 -36.75 -50.53 46.63
C SER A 46 -36.47 -49.19 45.94
N GLY A 47 -36.18 -48.12 46.69
CA GLY A 47 -35.77 -46.84 46.11
C GLY A 47 -34.47 -46.93 45.29
N ASN A 48 -33.49 -47.71 45.76
CA ASN A 48 -32.22 -47.88 45.06
C ASN A 48 -32.35 -48.76 43.79
N SER A 49 -33.28 -49.72 43.76
CA SER A 49 -33.58 -50.47 42.52
C SER A 49 -34.27 -49.58 41.48
N VAL A 50 -35.24 -48.76 41.90
CA VAL A 50 -35.93 -47.81 41.00
C VAL A 50 -34.95 -46.80 40.42
N PHE A 51 -34.07 -46.23 41.24
CA PHE A 51 -33.07 -45.26 40.78
C PHE A 51 -32.09 -45.86 39.75
N LYS A 52 -31.72 -47.15 39.90
CA LYS A 52 -30.89 -47.85 38.92
C LYS A 52 -31.60 -48.12 37.61
N GLU A 53 -32.91 -48.37 37.63
CA GLU A 53 -33.71 -48.55 36.43
C GLU A 53 -33.92 -47.23 35.68
N GLU A 54 -34.18 -46.14 36.39
CA GLU A 54 -34.28 -44.79 35.79
C GLU A 54 -32.97 -44.35 35.13
N LEU A 55 -31.82 -44.62 35.77
CA LEU A 55 -30.49 -44.36 35.18
C LEU A 55 -30.22 -45.20 33.92
N LYS A 56 -30.64 -46.46 33.90
CA LYS A 56 -30.53 -47.32 32.70
C LYS A 56 -31.43 -46.83 31.57
N SER A 57 -32.66 -46.45 31.89
CA SER A 57 -33.62 -45.89 30.93
C SER A 57 -33.12 -44.58 30.33
N GLY A 58 -32.68 -43.64 31.16
CA GLY A 58 -32.12 -42.35 30.72
C GLY A 58 -30.87 -42.51 29.85
N LYS A 59 -30.00 -43.48 30.15
CA LYS A 59 -28.84 -43.81 29.32
C LYS A 59 -29.25 -44.42 27.96
N GLY A 60 -30.32 -45.20 27.91
CA GLY A 60 -30.88 -45.74 26.68
C GLY A 60 -31.39 -44.64 25.75
N LEU A 61 -32.20 -43.72 26.28
CA LEU A 61 -32.76 -42.59 25.53
C LEU A 61 -31.67 -41.67 24.96
N LEU A 62 -30.65 -41.33 25.76
CA LEU A 62 -29.51 -40.54 25.29
C LEU A 62 -28.73 -41.22 24.15
N LEU A 63 -28.65 -42.56 24.15
CA LEU A 63 -27.95 -43.31 23.12
C LEU A 63 -28.75 -43.35 21.81
N GLU A 64 -30.08 -43.38 21.88
CA GLU A 64 -30.97 -43.28 20.72
C GLU A 64 -30.94 -41.89 20.10
N ASP A 65 -30.99 -40.84 20.91
CA ASP A 65 -30.88 -39.44 20.45
C ASP A 65 -29.54 -39.16 19.75
N LEU A 66 -28.44 -39.72 20.28
CA LEU A 66 -27.11 -39.63 19.66
C LEU A 66 -27.04 -40.38 18.32
N LYS A 67 -27.69 -41.55 18.21
CA LYS A 67 -27.76 -42.30 16.95
C LYS A 67 -28.58 -41.56 15.90
N SER A 68 -29.72 -41.00 16.30
CA SER A 68 -30.59 -40.20 15.44
C SER A 68 -29.88 -38.95 14.91
N SER A 69 -29.25 -38.18 15.81
CA SER A 69 -28.50 -36.96 15.46
C SER A 69 -27.32 -37.26 14.51
N LYS A 70 -26.62 -38.38 14.74
CA LYS A 70 -25.54 -38.85 13.84
C LYS A 70 -26.07 -39.26 12.46
N GLY A 71 -27.28 -39.82 12.40
CA GLY A 71 -27.98 -40.14 11.15
C GLY A 71 -28.27 -38.89 10.33
N ALA A 72 -28.93 -37.91 10.96
CA ALA A 72 -29.29 -36.64 10.33
C ALA A 72 -28.05 -35.90 9.79
N LEU A 73 -26.99 -35.76 10.61
CA LEU A 73 -25.72 -35.13 10.18
C LEU A 73 -25.07 -35.84 8.98
N LYS A 74 -25.23 -37.16 8.87
CA LYS A 74 -24.68 -37.93 7.74
C LYS A 74 -25.46 -37.72 6.45
N GLU A 75 -26.78 -37.50 6.54
CA GLU A 75 -27.61 -37.16 5.39
C GLU A 75 -27.38 -35.72 4.94
N ASP A 76 -27.29 -34.77 5.87
CA ASP A 76 -26.99 -33.36 5.57
C ASP A 76 -25.62 -33.22 4.87
N LEU A 77 -24.62 -33.97 5.33
CA LEU A 77 -23.29 -33.97 4.71
C LEU A 77 -23.31 -34.58 3.30
N LYS A 78 -24.14 -35.60 3.05
CA LYS A 78 -24.33 -36.18 1.71
C LYS A 78 -25.02 -35.20 0.77
N SER A 79 -26.10 -34.55 1.24
CA SER A 79 -26.84 -33.54 0.48
C SER A 79 -25.94 -32.35 0.11
N SER A 80 -25.21 -31.82 1.09
CA SER A 80 -24.26 -30.72 0.89
C SER A 80 -23.15 -31.07 -0.12
N LYS A 81 -22.62 -32.30 -0.04
CA LYS A 81 -21.59 -32.77 -0.98
C LYS A 81 -22.13 -32.94 -2.40
N PHE A 82 -23.41 -33.30 -2.55
CA PHE A 82 -24.06 -33.40 -3.85
C PHE A 82 -24.30 -32.02 -4.46
N ALA A 83 -24.83 -31.06 -3.67
CA ALA A 83 -25.04 -29.68 -4.10
C ALA A 83 -23.73 -29.02 -4.59
N VAL A 84 -22.66 -29.09 -3.79
CA VAL A 84 -21.34 -28.54 -4.15
C VAL A 84 -20.78 -29.18 -5.44
N ARG A 85 -21.07 -30.46 -5.68
CA ARG A 85 -20.60 -31.16 -6.89
C ARG A 85 -21.37 -30.71 -8.14
N GLU A 86 -22.66 -30.45 -8.03
CA GLU A 86 -23.46 -29.90 -9.14
C GLU A 86 -23.08 -28.44 -9.43
N ASP A 87 -22.84 -27.62 -8.41
CA ASP A 87 -22.37 -26.23 -8.57
C ASP A 87 -21.00 -26.18 -9.26
N LEU A 88 -20.06 -27.05 -8.88
CA LEU A 88 -18.76 -27.17 -9.53
C LEU A 88 -18.86 -27.60 -11.00
N LYS A 89 -19.82 -28.46 -11.34
CA LYS A 89 -20.06 -28.84 -12.74
C LYS A 89 -20.65 -27.67 -13.53
N SER A 90 -21.66 -26.99 -12.99
CA SER A 90 -22.29 -25.83 -13.62
C SER A 90 -21.26 -24.72 -13.88
N ASN A 91 -20.45 -24.38 -12.87
CA ASN A 91 -19.39 -23.38 -12.99
C ASN A 91 -18.32 -23.77 -14.03
N LYS A 92 -17.99 -25.06 -14.14
CA LYS A 92 -17.05 -25.54 -15.17
C LYS A 92 -17.61 -25.38 -16.58
N PHE A 93 -18.91 -25.59 -16.78
CA PHE A 93 -19.56 -25.37 -18.08
C PHE A 93 -19.62 -23.87 -18.41
N ALA A 94 -20.06 -23.03 -17.48
CA ALA A 94 -20.09 -21.58 -17.65
C ALA A 94 -18.70 -21.01 -18.01
N LEU A 95 -17.64 -21.39 -17.26
CA LEU A 95 -16.27 -20.97 -17.55
C LEU A 95 -15.78 -21.40 -18.94
N LYS A 96 -16.23 -22.56 -19.44
CA LYS A 96 -15.84 -23.06 -20.76
C LYS A 96 -16.53 -22.28 -21.88
N ASP A 97 -17.77 -21.87 -21.68
CA ASP A 97 -18.52 -21.07 -22.65
C ASP A 97 -18.08 -19.60 -22.63
N ASP A 98 -17.75 -19.05 -21.46
CA ASP A 98 -17.14 -17.73 -21.31
C ASP A 98 -15.77 -17.66 -22.01
N LEU A 99 -14.94 -18.70 -21.87
CA LEU A 99 -13.63 -18.77 -22.53
C LEU A 99 -13.76 -18.84 -24.05
N LYS A 100 -14.75 -19.57 -24.56
CA LYS A 100 -15.05 -19.60 -26.01
C LYS A 100 -15.54 -18.25 -26.50
N SER A 101 -16.47 -17.63 -25.79
CA SER A 101 -17.05 -16.33 -26.15
C SER A 101 -15.99 -15.22 -26.11
N GLY A 102 -15.16 -15.20 -25.07
CA GLY A 102 -14.03 -14.28 -24.95
C GLY A 102 -13.00 -14.45 -26.07
N LYS A 103 -12.74 -15.69 -26.53
CA LYS A 103 -11.85 -15.93 -27.68
C LYS A 103 -12.43 -15.38 -28.99
N VAL A 104 -13.75 -15.49 -29.19
CA VAL A 104 -14.43 -14.94 -30.38
C VAL A 104 -14.40 -13.42 -30.36
N LEU A 105 -14.74 -12.80 -29.23
CA LEU A 105 -14.68 -11.35 -29.05
C LEU A 105 -13.26 -10.79 -29.26
N LEU A 106 -12.24 -11.43 -28.67
CA LEU A 106 -10.84 -11.02 -28.89
C LEU A 106 -10.40 -11.09 -30.36
N LEU A 107 -10.91 -12.07 -31.11
CA LEU A 107 -10.63 -12.20 -32.55
C LEU A 107 -11.35 -11.13 -33.38
N GLU A 108 -12.55 -10.72 -32.97
CA GLU A 108 -13.29 -9.62 -33.59
C GLU A 108 -12.63 -8.27 -33.27
N ASP A 109 -12.24 -8.05 -32.02
CA ASP A 109 -11.54 -6.84 -31.57
C ASP A 109 -10.18 -6.68 -32.26
N LEU A 110 -9.42 -7.78 -32.43
CA LEU A 110 -8.16 -7.76 -33.18
C LEU A 110 -8.37 -7.43 -34.67
N LYS A 111 -9.46 -7.91 -35.28
CA LYS A 111 -9.81 -7.59 -36.66
C LYS A 111 -10.25 -6.13 -36.80
N SER A 112 -11.05 -5.63 -35.87
CA SER A 112 -11.50 -4.24 -35.81
C SER A 112 -10.33 -3.29 -35.60
N SER A 113 -9.47 -3.57 -34.61
CA SER A 113 -8.27 -2.77 -34.31
C SER A 113 -7.29 -2.74 -35.48
N LYS A 114 -7.13 -3.85 -36.21
CA LYS A 114 -6.33 -3.89 -37.44
C LYS A 114 -6.96 -3.07 -38.58
N GLY A 115 -8.29 -2.98 -38.63
CA GLY A 115 -9.02 -2.11 -39.55
C GLY A 115 -8.80 -0.63 -39.23
N ALA A 116 -9.01 -0.25 -37.97
CA ALA A 116 -8.81 1.11 -37.47
C ALA A 116 -7.37 1.59 -37.68
N LEU A 117 -6.36 0.79 -37.30
CA LEU A 117 -4.95 1.11 -37.54
C LEU A 117 -4.60 1.34 -39.02
N LYS A 118 -5.32 0.69 -39.94
CA LYS A 118 -5.13 0.85 -41.39
C LYS A 118 -5.78 2.13 -41.93
N GLU A 119 -6.83 2.61 -41.27
CA GLU A 119 -7.48 3.89 -41.56
C GLU A 119 -6.72 5.05 -40.92
N ASP A 120 -6.25 4.90 -39.68
CA ASP A 120 -5.41 5.88 -38.97
C ASP A 120 -4.08 6.14 -39.68
N LEU A 121 -3.47 5.09 -40.26
CA LEU A 121 -2.26 5.23 -41.08
C LEU A 121 -2.53 6.00 -42.39
N LYS A 122 -3.77 6.01 -42.87
CA LYS A 122 -4.18 6.77 -44.06
C LYS A 122 -4.59 8.21 -43.72
N SER A 123 -5.28 8.44 -42.61
CA SER A 123 -5.72 9.78 -42.16
C SER A 123 -4.58 10.59 -41.53
N GLY A 124 -3.68 9.94 -40.79
CA GLY A 124 -2.53 10.56 -40.14
C GLY A 124 -1.49 11.15 -41.11
N LYS A 125 -1.48 10.74 -42.39
CA LYS A 125 -0.66 11.39 -43.42
C LYS A 125 -1.21 12.74 -43.88
N VAL A 126 -2.50 13.00 -43.66
CA VAL A 126 -3.19 14.21 -44.16
C VAL A 126 -3.37 15.25 -43.05
N ALA A 127 -3.66 14.84 -41.82
CA ALA A 127 -3.84 15.77 -40.68
C ALA A 127 -2.53 16.32 -40.09
N TRP A 128 -1.42 15.58 -40.22
CA TRP A 128 -0.12 15.94 -39.64
C TRP A 128 0.50 17.22 -40.23
N PHE A 129 0.10 17.63 -41.44
CA PHE A 129 0.65 18.81 -42.12
C PHE A 129 -0.05 20.13 -41.72
N ASP A 130 -1.31 20.10 -41.31
CA ASP A 130 -2.11 21.33 -41.15
C ASP A 130 -2.11 21.86 -39.69
N GLU A 131 -2.02 21.01 -38.66
CA GLU A 131 -2.04 21.44 -37.26
C GLU A 131 -0.72 22.10 -36.78
N ILE A 132 0.43 21.65 -37.30
CA ILE A 132 1.76 22.17 -36.88
C ILE A 132 2.02 23.59 -37.40
N ILE A 133 1.38 23.99 -38.51
CA ILE A 133 1.62 25.31 -39.12
C ILE A 133 0.82 26.44 -38.45
N MET A 134 -0.29 26.14 -37.77
CA MET A 134 -1.11 27.18 -37.13
C MET A 134 -0.69 27.53 -35.69
N GLU A 135 -0.23 26.58 -34.87
CA GLU A 135 0.15 26.88 -33.48
C GLU A 135 1.58 27.44 -33.33
N ALA A 136 2.46 27.24 -34.30
CA ALA A 136 3.85 27.72 -34.23
C ALA A 136 4.02 29.21 -34.62
N ALA A 137 2.99 29.87 -35.15
CA ALA A 137 3.08 31.21 -35.72
C ALA A 137 2.87 32.37 -34.72
N GLU A 138 2.30 32.13 -33.53
CA GLU A 138 1.95 33.22 -32.59
C GLU A 138 2.97 33.48 -31.46
N GLU A 139 3.91 32.58 -31.17
CA GLU A 139 4.88 32.78 -30.05
C GLU A 139 6.30 33.21 -30.48
N MET A 140 6.56 33.44 -31.78
CA MET A 140 7.90 33.78 -32.30
C MET A 140 8.21 35.28 -32.47
N LEU A 141 7.77 36.15 -31.55
CA LEU A 141 8.18 37.58 -31.54
C LEU A 141 8.72 38.11 -30.19
N SER A 142 9.79 37.46 -29.68
CA SER A 142 11.03 38.10 -29.16
C SER A 142 11.03 38.84 -27.76
N PRO A 143 12.20 39.22 -27.15
CA PRO A 143 13.09 38.34 -26.35
C PRO A 143 13.81 39.01 -25.12
N LEU A 144 14.79 38.28 -24.52
CA LEU A 144 15.95 38.66 -23.66
C LEU A 144 15.76 38.54 -22.13
N PHE A 145 16.62 37.87 -21.33
CA PHE A 145 18.08 38.01 -21.24
C PHE A 145 18.84 36.73 -20.78
N THR A 146 20.15 36.78 -20.94
CA THR A 146 21.25 35.78 -20.90
C THR A 146 21.96 35.59 -19.54
N MET A 147 22.27 34.33 -19.15
CA MET A 147 23.55 33.70 -18.64
C MET A 147 24.42 34.38 -17.50
N PRO A 148 25.41 33.72 -16.81
CA PRO A 148 25.80 32.30 -16.55
C PRO A 148 26.25 32.03 -15.04
N PRO A 149 27.28 31.21 -14.63
CA PRO A 149 27.12 30.20 -13.57
C PRO A 149 28.08 30.29 -12.34
N SER A 150 27.89 29.37 -11.39
CA SER A 150 28.88 28.78 -10.46
C SER A 150 29.02 29.30 -9.02
N SER A 151 29.20 28.32 -8.12
CA SER A 151 30.09 28.31 -6.94
C SER A 151 29.61 28.85 -5.58
N ALA A 152 29.70 27.94 -4.61
CA ALA A 152 29.72 28.02 -3.14
C ALA A 152 30.07 29.35 -2.44
N CYS A 153 29.41 29.65 -1.32
CA CYS A 153 30.09 30.01 -0.07
C CYS A 153 29.17 29.94 1.17
N PHE A 154 29.81 29.69 2.32
CA PHE A 154 29.27 29.43 3.65
C PHE A 154 28.99 30.72 4.44
N TYR A 155 27.98 30.70 5.33
CA TYR A 155 27.96 31.53 6.55
C TYR A 155 27.32 30.75 7.72
N ARG A 156 27.82 31.00 8.93
CA ARG A 156 27.57 30.26 10.17
C ARG A 156 27.35 31.25 11.31
N VAL A 157 26.28 31.11 12.11
CA VAL A 157 26.16 31.72 13.46
C VAL A 157 25.34 30.80 14.40
N SER A 158 25.58 30.99 15.69
CA SER A 158 25.46 30.14 16.89
C SER A 158 24.08 29.73 17.44
N SER A 159 24.15 28.67 18.26
CA SER A 159 23.15 27.96 19.05
C SER A 159 22.79 28.58 20.41
N SER A 160 21.61 28.23 20.94
CA SER A 160 21.43 27.86 22.36
C SER A 160 20.08 27.15 22.67
N LEU A 161 20.19 25.98 23.34
CA LEU A 161 19.32 25.36 24.37
C LEU A 161 17.87 24.93 23.95
N THR A 162 17.27 23.78 24.36
CA THR A 162 17.27 23.03 25.64
C THR A 162 16.90 21.54 25.50
N ASN A 163 17.19 20.79 26.57
CA ASN A 163 17.17 19.34 26.83
C ASN A 163 15.82 18.58 26.81
N SER A 164 15.86 17.35 26.26
CA SER A 164 15.39 16.13 26.95
C SER A 164 16.04 14.89 26.29
N PRO A 165 16.51 13.87 27.04
CA PRO A 165 17.38 12.82 26.50
C PRO A 165 16.61 11.83 25.62
N SER A 166 17.04 11.71 24.36
CA SER A 166 16.46 10.77 23.39
C SER A 166 17.00 9.35 23.61
N VAL A 167 16.42 8.36 22.93
CA VAL A 167 16.85 6.94 22.95
C VAL A 167 18.36 6.79 22.64
N TYR A 168 18.96 7.76 21.96
CA TYR A 168 20.41 7.86 21.73
C TYR A 168 21.23 7.86 23.04
N ASP A 169 20.79 8.56 24.09
CA ASP A 169 21.49 8.62 25.37
C ASP A 169 21.39 7.29 26.13
N LYS A 170 20.27 6.58 25.99
CA LYS A 170 20.10 5.23 26.56
C LYS A 170 20.98 4.20 25.86
N LEU A 171 21.16 4.34 24.54
CA LEU A 171 22.05 3.48 23.74
C LEU A 171 23.54 3.75 24.05
N LYS A 172 23.90 5.03 24.22
CA LYS A 172 25.26 5.48 24.58
C LYS A 172 25.65 5.04 25.99
N THR A 173 24.72 5.08 26.94
CA THR A 173 24.93 4.61 28.32
C THR A 173 25.08 3.09 28.42
N TRP A 174 24.40 2.35 27.53
CA TRP A 174 24.56 0.89 27.42
C TRP A 174 25.89 0.50 26.75
N LEU A 175 26.35 1.27 25.74
CA LEU A 175 27.59 1.01 25.01
C LEU A 175 28.86 1.44 25.77
N ASN A 176 28.78 2.45 26.64
CA ASN A 176 29.95 3.02 27.32
C ASN A 176 30.27 2.39 28.70
N GLN A 177 29.96 1.12 28.92
CA GLN A 177 30.53 0.37 30.05
C GLN A 177 32.02 0.05 29.79
N LYS A 178 32.87 1.09 29.83
CA LYS A 178 34.27 1.09 30.33
C LYS A 178 34.89 2.50 30.21
N SER A 179 35.18 3.07 31.39
CA SER A 179 36.17 4.11 31.77
C SER A 179 36.43 5.34 30.88
N VAL A 180 35.83 6.45 31.32
CA VAL A 180 36.31 7.86 31.46
C VAL A 180 37.70 8.23 30.89
N GLU A 181 37.72 9.24 30.01
CA GLU A 181 38.38 10.56 30.19
C GLU A 181 38.01 11.50 29.01
N GLU A 182 37.52 12.72 29.32
CA GLU A 182 37.34 13.86 28.41
C GLU A 182 38.59 14.76 28.46
N PRO A 183 38.96 15.49 27.38
CA PRO A 183 38.51 16.89 27.27
C PRO A 183 38.29 17.51 25.86
N GLU A 184 37.48 18.60 25.89
CA GLU A 184 37.54 19.89 25.18
C GLU A 184 37.25 20.06 23.67
N VAL A 185 35.96 20.35 23.39
CA VAL A 185 35.36 21.61 22.86
C VAL A 185 36.01 22.38 21.66
N ASN A 186 35.11 22.65 20.69
CA ASN A 186 35.09 23.69 19.65
C ASN A 186 35.79 23.43 18.31
N THR A 187 35.01 22.90 17.36
CA THR A 187 34.79 23.62 16.10
C THR A 187 33.42 23.23 15.54
N LEU A 188 32.56 24.24 15.41
CA LEU A 188 31.30 24.24 14.67
C LEU A 188 31.45 23.55 13.29
N LEU A 189 30.38 23.11 12.63
CA LEU A 189 30.31 22.82 11.17
C LEU A 189 28.86 22.72 10.65
N THR A 190 28.57 23.57 9.66
CA THR A 190 27.53 23.46 8.64
C THR A 190 28.04 22.60 7.49
N SER A 191 27.19 21.78 6.85
CA SER A 191 27.26 21.20 5.49
C SER A 191 26.86 19.72 5.46
N THR A 192 26.53 19.21 4.26
CA THR A 192 26.32 17.81 3.84
C THR A 192 26.91 16.74 4.74
N PRO A 193 26.33 15.51 4.83
CA PRO A 193 26.83 14.42 5.67
C PRO A 193 28.23 14.01 5.22
N THR A 194 29.20 14.77 5.67
CA THR A 194 30.62 14.54 5.58
C THR A 194 31.01 13.88 6.89
N ARG A 195 32.21 13.30 6.86
CA ARG A 195 32.87 12.51 7.91
C ARG A 195 32.85 13.14 9.32
N GLU A 196 32.50 14.40 9.45
CA GLU A 196 32.54 15.21 10.67
C GLU A 196 31.16 15.32 11.31
N GLY A 197 30.83 14.36 12.19
CA GLY A 197 29.65 14.45 13.07
C GLY A 197 29.03 13.11 13.45
N ASN A 198 29.22 12.08 12.63
CA ASN A 198 28.72 10.73 12.93
C ASN A 198 29.88 9.80 13.31
N PRO A 199 29.98 9.37 14.57
CA PRO A 199 31.05 8.46 15.00
C PRO A 199 31.00 7.16 14.21
N ILE A 200 32.18 6.67 13.79
CA ILE A 200 32.31 5.37 13.16
C ILE A 200 31.95 4.32 14.21
N LEU A 201 30.87 3.58 13.96
CA LEU A 201 30.41 2.48 14.81
C LEU A 201 31.30 1.26 14.66
N LYS A 202 31.76 1.00 13.42
CA LYS A 202 32.62 -0.13 13.10
C LYS A 202 33.48 0.16 11.88
N SER A 203 34.73 -0.26 11.91
CA SER A 203 35.65 -0.21 10.78
C SER A 203 36.24 -1.59 10.54
N VAL A 204 36.29 -2.02 9.29
CA VAL A 204 36.91 -3.30 8.89
C VAL A 204 37.85 -3.06 7.74
N GLU A 205 39.12 -3.36 7.94
CA GLU A 205 40.16 -3.23 6.93
C GLU A 205 40.24 -4.44 6.00
N ASN A 206 40.92 -4.27 4.87
CA ASN A 206 41.19 -5.32 3.89
C ASN A 206 39.91 -5.97 3.31
N VAL A 207 38.81 -5.21 3.29
CA VAL A 207 37.56 -5.61 2.65
C VAL A 207 37.72 -5.52 1.14
N ARG A 208 37.21 -6.52 0.42
CA ARG A 208 37.24 -6.54 -1.05
C ARG A 208 35.88 -6.12 -1.59
N MET A 209 35.80 -4.98 -2.26
CA MET A 209 34.62 -4.60 -3.03
C MET A 209 34.73 -5.21 -4.44
N LEU A 210 33.84 -6.14 -4.77
CA LEU A 210 33.87 -6.83 -6.06
C LEU A 210 33.52 -5.85 -7.18
N ASN A 211 34.34 -5.84 -8.23
CA ASN A 211 34.05 -5.10 -9.45
C ASN A 211 33.12 -5.94 -10.33
N ARG A 212 31.94 -5.41 -10.68
CA ARG A 212 30.98 -6.08 -11.56
C ARG A 212 31.55 -6.36 -12.96
N ALA A 213 32.43 -5.49 -13.46
CA ALA A 213 33.02 -5.63 -14.78
C ALA A 213 34.19 -6.64 -14.81
N ASP A 214 34.90 -6.80 -13.69
CA ASP A 214 35.98 -7.79 -13.56
C ASP A 214 36.08 -8.27 -12.11
N VAL A 215 35.39 -9.36 -11.81
CA VAL A 215 35.36 -9.97 -10.46
C VAL A 215 36.76 -10.42 -10.01
N ARG A 216 37.70 -10.62 -10.94
CA ARG A 216 39.07 -11.05 -10.64
C ARG A 216 39.94 -9.89 -10.11
N LYS A 217 39.51 -8.65 -10.29
CA LYS A 217 40.20 -7.44 -9.82
C LYS A 217 39.31 -6.65 -8.86
N PRO A 218 39.11 -7.12 -7.62
CA PRO A 218 38.38 -6.37 -6.62
C PRO A 218 39.17 -5.15 -6.15
N PHE A 219 38.45 -4.11 -5.74
CA PHE A 219 39.04 -2.99 -4.98
C PHE A 219 39.25 -3.44 -3.54
N ILE A 220 40.39 -3.12 -2.94
CA ILE A 220 40.71 -3.54 -1.58
C ILE A 220 40.82 -2.28 -0.73
N GLY A 221 40.07 -2.22 0.36
CA GLY A 221 39.96 -1.02 1.14
C GLY A 221 39.43 -1.24 2.55
N THR A 222 39.03 -0.15 3.18
CA THR A 222 38.44 -0.11 4.51
C THR A 222 36.94 0.16 4.39
N LEU A 223 36.14 -0.64 5.10
CA LEU A 223 34.70 -0.49 5.19
C LEU A 223 34.34 0.12 6.55
N ASN A 224 33.86 1.36 6.53
CA ASN A 224 33.44 2.11 7.69
C ASN A 224 31.90 2.15 7.76
N LEU A 225 31.34 1.80 8.92
CA LEU A 225 29.92 1.90 9.21
C LEU A 225 29.69 3.01 10.24
N ASN A 226 28.82 3.95 9.93
CA ASN A 226 28.30 4.92 10.89
C ASN A 226 26.77 4.80 11.01
N THR A 227 26.12 5.71 11.72
CA THR A 227 24.65 5.71 11.94
C THR A 227 23.81 6.03 10.70
N SER A 228 24.42 6.59 9.65
CA SER A 228 23.74 7.13 8.47
C SER A 228 24.15 6.47 7.15
N ALA A 229 25.36 5.90 7.09
CA ALA A 229 25.95 5.34 5.87
C ALA A 229 26.95 4.22 6.16
N LEU A 230 27.08 3.35 5.17
CA LEU A 230 28.19 2.43 4.98
C LEU A 230 29.12 3.02 3.91
N ILE A 231 30.39 3.21 4.26
CA ILE A 231 31.38 3.93 3.45
C ILE A 231 32.54 2.99 3.18
N PHE A 232 32.81 2.71 1.91
CA PHE A 232 34.00 1.97 1.49
C PHE A 232 35.04 2.94 0.94
N GLN A 233 36.26 2.88 1.48
CA GLN A 233 37.40 3.68 1.03
C GLN A 233 38.49 2.76 0.51
N ASP A 234 38.86 2.92 -0.76
CA ASP A 234 39.93 2.14 -1.40
C ASP A 234 41.30 2.41 -0.74
N ARG A 235 42.25 1.46 -0.82
CA ARG A 235 43.59 1.57 -0.20
C ARG A 235 44.36 2.82 -0.61
N ASP A 236 44.23 3.22 -1.86
CA ASP A 236 44.87 4.44 -2.39
C ASP A 236 44.14 5.73 -1.98
N CYS A 237 43.01 5.63 -1.25
CA CYS A 237 42.10 6.74 -0.91
C CYS A 237 41.56 7.53 -2.12
N LYS A 238 41.73 7.03 -3.34
CA LYS A 238 41.30 7.68 -4.59
C LYS A 238 39.81 7.48 -4.90
N LYS A 239 39.19 6.46 -4.31
CA LYS A 239 37.80 6.11 -4.53
C LYS A 239 37.09 5.88 -3.21
N GLU A 240 35.91 6.46 -3.10
CA GLU A 240 35.03 6.32 -1.95
C GLU A 240 33.63 5.96 -2.47
N THR A 241 33.02 4.93 -1.89
CA THR A 241 31.67 4.49 -2.21
C THR A 241 30.79 4.67 -0.99
N TRP A 242 29.75 5.48 -1.12
CA TRP A 242 28.78 5.74 -0.06
C TRP A 242 27.48 4.98 -0.30
N ILE A 243 27.04 4.25 0.71
CA ILE A 243 25.73 3.59 0.74
C ILE A 243 24.98 4.11 1.95
N PHE A 244 24.04 5.03 1.74
CA PHE A 244 23.17 5.51 2.81
C PHE A 244 22.28 4.37 3.32
N LEU A 245 22.17 4.23 4.64
CA LEU A 245 21.49 3.07 5.23
C LEU A 245 20.02 3.01 4.83
N MET A 246 19.35 4.16 4.72
CA MET A 246 17.94 4.26 4.28
C MET A 246 17.71 3.84 2.82
N HIS A 247 18.76 3.90 1.98
CA HIS A 247 18.70 3.41 0.61
C HIS A 247 18.81 1.89 0.52
N ILE A 248 19.22 1.18 1.58
CA ILE A 248 19.37 -0.28 1.52
C ILE A 248 17.98 -0.92 1.40
N ALA A 249 17.80 -1.73 0.35
CA ALA A 249 16.59 -2.51 0.09
C ALA A 249 16.71 -3.94 0.66
N SER A 250 17.84 -4.60 0.42
CA SER A 250 18.12 -5.93 0.93
C SER A 250 19.61 -6.13 1.22
N ILE A 251 19.87 -7.04 2.15
CA ILE A 251 21.22 -7.42 2.57
C ILE A 251 21.24 -8.95 2.60
N GLU A 252 22.17 -9.55 1.88
CA GLU A 252 22.32 -11.01 1.78
C GLU A 252 23.74 -11.41 2.17
N LYS A 253 23.86 -12.40 3.07
CA LYS A 253 25.15 -13.01 3.41
C LYS A 253 25.35 -14.23 2.52
N GLY A 254 26.40 -14.21 1.71
CA GLY A 254 26.81 -15.36 0.90
C GLY A 254 27.50 -16.46 1.73
N PRO A 255 27.73 -17.64 1.13
CA PRO A 255 28.50 -18.71 1.77
C PRO A 255 29.94 -18.27 2.05
N LEU A 256 30.52 -18.76 3.14
CA LEU A 256 31.91 -18.50 3.47
C LEU A 256 32.82 -19.00 2.35
N SER A 257 33.74 -18.14 1.89
CA SER A 257 34.75 -18.48 0.89
C SER A 257 36.14 -18.49 1.51
N THR A 258 37.13 -19.03 0.78
CA THR A 258 38.55 -18.95 1.15
C THR A 258 39.07 -17.52 1.27
N THR A 259 38.38 -16.55 0.65
CA THR A 259 38.77 -15.14 0.65
C THR A 259 38.02 -14.27 1.67
N GLY A 260 37.07 -14.86 2.39
CA GLY A 260 36.21 -14.18 3.36
C GLY A 260 34.72 -14.45 3.14
N SER A 261 33.89 -13.72 3.90
CA SER A 261 32.42 -13.80 3.86
C SER A 261 31.84 -12.73 2.93
N PRO A 262 31.16 -13.12 1.83
CA PRO A 262 30.47 -12.18 0.96
C PRO A 262 29.23 -11.57 1.63
N LEU A 263 29.08 -10.26 1.49
CA LEU A 263 27.94 -9.46 1.91
C LEU A 263 27.45 -8.67 0.69
N ILE A 264 26.27 -9.02 0.20
CA ILE A 264 25.63 -8.39 -0.96
C ILE A 264 24.64 -7.37 -0.44
N ILE A 265 24.78 -6.12 -0.86
CA ILE A 265 23.91 -5.01 -0.48
C ILE A 265 23.24 -4.51 -1.74
N ARG A 266 21.90 -4.55 -1.76
CA ARG A 266 21.08 -3.97 -2.84
C ARG A 266 20.37 -2.75 -2.33
N CYS A 267 20.42 -1.67 -3.10
CA CYS A 267 19.78 -0.41 -2.76
C CYS A 267 18.47 -0.24 -3.54
N LYS A 268 17.55 0.55 -2.97
CA LYS A 268 16.28 0.96 -3.59
C LYS A 268 16.51 1.85 -4.83
N THR A 269 17.72 2.36 -5.00
CA THR A 269 18.22 3.12 -6.16
C THR A 269 18.93 2.23 -7.20
N PHE A 270 18.78 0.90 -7.11
CA PHE A 270 19.35 -0.10 -8.01
C PHE A 270 20.89 -0.24 -7.98
N LEU A 271 21.57 0.56 -7.17
CA LEU A 271 22.96 0.29 -6.81
C LEU A 271 23.03 -1.04 -6.06
N SER A 272 23.89 -1.95 -6.52
CA SER A 272 24.15 -3.18 -5.79
C SER A 272 25.63 -3.55 -5.79
N VAL A 273 26.12 -3.84 -4.60
CA VAL A 273 27.54 -3.94 -4.29
C VAL A 273 27.78 -5.19 -3.46
N THR A 274 28.85 -5.92 -3.79
CA THR A 274 29.27 -7.09 -3.02
C THR A 274 30.59 -6.79 -2.32
N PHE A 275 30.59 -6.85 -1.00
CA PHE A 275 31.79 -6.78 -0.17
C PHE A 275 32.17 -8.18 0.30
N VAL A 276 33.44 -8.57 0.16
CA VAL A 276 33.98 -9.77 0.80
C VAL A 276 34.75 -9.33 2.03
N ILE A 277 34.18 -9.62 3.19
CA ILE A 277 34.70 -9.25 4.50
C ILE A 277 35.60 -10.38 5.02
N PRO A 278 36.86 -10.13 5.40
CA PRO A 278 37.83 -11.21 5.70
C PRO A 278 37.38 -12.17 6.80
N ARG A 279 36.81 -11.66 7.89
CA ARG A 279 36.41 -12.47 9.05
C ARG A 279 34.89 -12.64 9.09
N GLU A 280 34.43 -13.88 9.24
CA GLU A 280 33.00 -14.18 9.28
C GLU A 280 32.26 -13.47 10.43
N ARG A 281 32.88 -13.41 11.61
CA ARG A 281 32.32 -12.70 12.76
C ARG A 281 32.09 -11.22 12.46
N GLU A 282 33.04 -10.55 11.82
CA GLU A 282 32.91 -9.13 11.46
C GLU A 282 31.81 -8.91 10.42
N CYS A 283 31.72 -9.80 9.44
CA CYS A 283 30.66 -9.81 8.42
C CYS A 283 29.27 -9.96 9.06
N TYR A 284 29.12 -10.92 9.99
CA TYR A 284 27.86 -11.16 10.69
C TYR A 284 27.42 -9.94 11.51
N ASP A 285 28.33 -9.34 12.27
CA ASP A 285 28.02 -8.14 13.05
C ASP A 285 27.59 -6.96 12.15
N ILE A 286 28.28 -6.74 11.02
CA ILE A 286 27.89 -5.70 10.04
C ILE A 286 26.51 -6.01 9.47
N TYR A 287 26.27 -7.26 9.06
CA TYR A 287 24.98 -7.71 8.54
C TYR A 287 23.82 -7.40 9.51
N VAL A 288 23.94 -7.82 10.77
CA VAL A 288 22.91 -7.57 11.81
C VAL A 288 22.72 -6.07 12.05
N THR A 289 23.82 -5.30 12.08
CA THR A 289 23.75 -3.85 12.30
C THR A 289 23.05 -3.13 11.15
N LEU A 290 23.40 -3.47 9.91
CA LEU A 290 22.77 -2.91 8.71
C LEU A 290 21.28 -3.27 8.65
N GLN A 291 20.89 -4.49 9.00
CA GLN A 291 19.47 -4.89 9.06
C GLN A 291 18.68 -4.01 10.03
N LYS A 292 19.27 -3.70 11.19
CA LYS A 292 18.63 -2.84 12.20
C LYS A 292 18.55 -1.37 11.77
N LEU A 293 19.62 -0.83 11.18
CA LEU A 293 19.72 0.60 10.89
C LEU A 293 19.11 1.01 9.54
N SER A 294 19.02 0.09 8.56
CA SER A 294 18.43 0.39 7.25
C SER A 294 16.91 0.52 7.27
N ARG A 295 16.26 -0.07 8.28
CA ARG A 295 14.80 -0.09 8.45
C ARG A 295 14.48 0.01 9.94
N PRO A 296 14.49 1.20 10.52
CA PRO A 296 14.15 1.37 11.92
C PRO A 296 12.72 0.92 12.23
N VAL A 297 12.45 0.62 13.51
CA VAL A 297 11.11 0.21 13.96
C VAL A 297 10.24 1.43 14.25
N GLN A 298 10.81 2.45 14.88
CA GLN A 298 10.12 3.69 15.21
C GLN A 298 10.30 4.71 14.09
N ILE A 299 9.28 5.54 13.87
CA ILE A 299 9.29 6.53 12.78
C ILE A 299 10.24 7.68 13.08
N GLU A 300 10.39 8.03 14.36
CA GLU A 300 11.27 9.09 14.87
C GLU A 300 12.77 8.75 14.67
N ASP A 301 13.08 7.47 14.45
CA ASP A 301 14.45 7.00 14.16
C ASP A 301 14.82 7.21 12.68
N LEU A 302 13.89 7.66 11.83
CA LEU A 302 14.19 8.01 10.44
C LEU A 302 15.11 9.24 10.37
N TYR A 303 15.97 9.27 9.35
CA TYR A 303 17.00 10.29 9.23
C TYR A 303 16.45 11.73 9.21
N CYS A 304 15.27 11.96 8.62
CA CYS A 304 14.63 13.28 8.54
C CYS A 304 14.37 13.95 9.88
N PHE A 305 14.21 13.19 10.97
CA PHE A 305 13.99 13.75 12.32
C PHE A 305 15.28 14.22 12.98
N SER A 306 16.43 13.71 12.53
CA SER A 306 17.76 14.15 12.98
C SER A 306 18.47 15.05 11.98
N TYR A 307 17.91 15.21 10.77
CA TYR A 307 18.47 16.04 9.72
C TYR A 307 18.33 17.52 10.08
N ILE A 308 19.46 18.22 10.12
CA ILE A 308 19.53 19.68 10.33
C ILE A 308 19.82 20.32 8.98
N ALA A 309 18.81 20.98 8.42
CA ALA A 309 18.93 21.73 7.16
C ALA A 309 19.65 23.08 7.38
N SER A 310 20.21 23.63 6.31
CA SER A 310 20.72 25.01 6.27
C SER A 310 19.59 26.04 6.18
N GLU A 311 18.46 25.65 5.61
CA GLU A 311 17.30 26.50 5.36
C GLU A 311 16.35 26.58 6.58
N SER A 312 15.37 27.50 6.50
CA SER A 312 14.26 27.56 7.45
C SER A 312 13.53 26.22 7.55
N LYS A 313 13.11 25.85 8.76
CA LYS A 313 12.26 24.67 9.01
C LYS A 313 10.93 24.70 8.25
N SER A 314 10.42 25.88 7.87
CA SER A 314 9.18 26.02 7.10
C SER A 314 9.39 25.91 5.58
N TYR A 315 10.63 25.95 5.10
CA TYR A 315 10.93 25.99 3.68
C TYR A 315 10.45 24.71 2.98
N GLY A 316 9.61 24.86 1.96
CA GLY A 316 9.00 23.77 1.20
C GLY A 316 7.67 23.25 1.76
N TRP A 317 7.38 23.42 3.05
CA TRP A 317 6.11 22.94 3.63
C TRP A 317 4.91 23.84 3.34
N ASP A 318 5.15 25.15 3.19
CA ASP A 318 4.12 26.14 2.87
C ASP A 318 3.92 26.33 1.35
N PHE A 319 4.61 25.51 0.54
CA PHE A 319 4.60 25.65 -0.93
C PHE A 319 3.28 25.21 -1.57
N PHE A 320 2.60 24.22 -0.97
CA PHE A 320 1.38 23.63 -1.51
C PHE A 320 0.17 23.97 -0.64
N SER A 321 -0.90 24.43 -1.29
CA SER A 321 -2.24 24.50 -0.70
C SER A 321 -3.20 23.80 -1.66
N ILE A 322 -3.92 22.80 -1.13
CA ILE A 322 -4.94 22.09 -1.90
C ILE A 322 -6.03 23.04 -2.38
N GLU A 323 -6.43 24.03 -1.57
CA GLU A 323 -7.42 25.01 -1.95
C GLU A 323 -6.95 25.91 -3.09
N GLN A 324 -5.67 26.32 -3.09
CA GLN A 324 -5.10 27.10 -4.19
C GLN A 324 -5.04 26.29 -5.49
N GLU A 325 -4.74 24.99 -5.41
CA GLU A 325 -4.71 24.13 -6.58
C GLU A 325 -6.11 23.91 -7.18
N PHE A 326 -7.12 23.66 -6.34
CA PHE A 326 -8.51 23.59 -6.84
C PHE A 326 -9.00 24.95 -7.36
N LYS A 327 -8.59 26.06 -6.75
CA LYS A 327 -8.89 27.40 -7.25
C LYS A 327 -8.28 27.66 -8.64
N ARG A 328 -7.06 27.15 -8.91
CA ARG A 328 -6.43 27.20 -10.25
C ARG A 328 -7.29 26.48 -11.29
N MET A 329 -7.91 25.37 -10.90
CA MET A 329 -8.88 24.62 -11.70
C MET A 329 -10.30 25.23 -11.71
N GLN A 330 -10.50 26.44 -11.16
CA GLN A 330 -11.80 27.12 -11.04
C GLN A 330 -12.81 26.38 -10.16
N VAL A 331 -12.33 25.80 -9.06
CA VAL A 331 -13.15 25.13 -8.04
C VAL A 331 -12.88 25.79 -6.67
N PRO A 332 -13.91 26.13 -5.87
CA PRO A 332 -15.33 25.83 -6.08
C PRO A 332 -15.98 26.68 -7.19
N ASN A 333 -17.06 26.15 -7.76
CA ASN A 333 -17.93 26.79 -8.75
C ASN A 333 -19.40 26.34 -8.52
N ASN A 334 -20.28 26.56 -9.50
CA ASN A 334 -21.70 26.18 -9.38
C ASN A 334 -21.91 24.66 -9.27
N GLU A 335 -21.02 23.87 -9.88
CA GLU A 335 -21.15 22.41 -9.97
C GLU A 335 -20.32 21.68 -8.90
N TRP A 336 -19.25 22.30 -8.40
CA TRP A 336 -18.30 21.69 -7.47
C TRP A 336 -18.08 22.56 -6.24
N CYS A 337 -18.21 21.98 -5.06
CA CYS A 337 -18.00 22.67 -3.79
C CYS A 337 -16.99 21.94 -2.88
N LEU A 338 -16.41 22.69 -1.95
CA LEU A 338 -15.63 22.13 -0.85
C LEU A 338 -16.58 21.60 0.22
N THR A 339 -16.35 20.38 0.72
CA THR A 339 -17.04 19.88 1.91
C THR A 339 -16.13 19.88 3.13
N ASN A 340 -16.68 20.26 4.29
CA ASN A 340 -15.99 20.25 5.58
C ASN A 340 -16.14 18.92 6.34
N LEU A 341 -16.84 17.93 5.78
CA LEU A 341 -17.09 16.64 6.44
C LEU A 341 -15.81 15.86 6.76
N ASN A 342 -14.73 16.08 6.00
CA ASN A 342 -13.43 15.45 6.28
C ASN A 342 -12.44 16.37 7.00
N LYS A 343 -12.89 17.51 7.55
CA LYS A 343 -11.99 18.50 8.17
C LYS A 343 -11.12 17.90 9.29
N ASN A 344 -11.69 16.94 10.01
CA ASN A 344 -11.05 16.19 11.10
C ASN A 344 -10.76 14.74 10.73
N TYR A 345 -10.75 14.38 9.43
CA TYR A 345 -10.50 13.03 8.94
C TYR A 345 -11.54 11.98 9.39
N GLU A 346 -12.77 12.42 9.70
CA GLU A 346 -13.86 11.57 10.21
C GLU A 346 -14.59 10.82 9.09
N LEU A 347 -14.68 11.42 7.90
CA LEU A 347 -15.33 10.80 6.74
C LEU A 347 -14.43 9.74 6.10
N CYS A 348 -13.14 10.07 5.94
CA CYS A 348 -12.11 9.20 5.38
C CYS A 348 -10.72 9.64 5.87
N ASP A 349 -10.12 8.81 6.72
CA ASP A 349 -8.83 9.10 7.38
C ASP A 349 -7.61 9.08 6.46
N THR A 350 -7.77 8.52 5.26
CA THR A 350 -6.74 8.46 4.23
C THR A 350 -6.95 9.45 3.08
N TYR A 351 -7.94 10.33 3.18
CA TYR A 351 -8.17 11.46 2.27
C TYR A 351 -7.66 12.76 2.89
N PRO A 352 -7.44 13.81 2.07
CA PRO A 352 -7.08 15.11 2.60
C PRO A 352 -8.23 15.71 3.44
N ARG A 353 -7.86 16.66 4.30
CA ARG A 353 -8.79 17.47 5.11
C ARG A 353 -9.89 18.09 4.27
N TYR A 354 -9.52 18.59 3.10
CA TYR A 354 -10.38 19.30 2.17
C TYR A 354 -10.58 18.45 0.91
N ILE A 355 -11.83 18.05 0.68
CA ILE A 355 -12.23 17.28 -0.51
C ILE A 355 -13.33 18.03 -1.26
N TYR A 356 -13.30 17.92 -2.58
CA TYR A 356 -14.24 18.60 -3.48
C TYR A 356 -15.21 17.59 -4.09
N VAL A 357 -16.49 17.93 -4.01
CA VAL A 357 -17.64 17.07 -4.33
C VAL A 357 -18.66 17.86 -5.15
N PRO A 358 -19.60 17.20 -5.85
CA PRO A 358 -20.66 17.91 -6.56
C PRO A 358 -21.46 18.81 -5.60
N ALA A 359 -21.76 20.04 -6.02
CA ALA A 359 -22.53 20.99 -5.22
C ALA A 359 -23.96 20.50 -4.93
N SER A 360 -24.49 19.64 -5.80
CA SER A 360 -25.79 18.98 -5.65
C SER A 360 -25.78 17.82 -4.64
N ALA A 361 -24.62 17.31 -4.23
CA ALA A 361 -24.51 16.18 -3.31
C ALA A 361 -24.75 16.61 -1.86
N THR A 362 -25.80 16.07 -1.23
CA THR A 362 -26.12 16.35 0.17
C THR A 362 -25.19 15.63 1.14
N THR A 363 -25.16 16.07 2.41
CA THR A 363 -24.38 15.40 3.46
C THR A 363 -24.76 13.92 3.63
N SER A 364 -26.04 13.56 3.50
CA SER A 364 -26.49 12.16 3.60
C SER A 364 -25.94 11.31 2.44
N ILE A 365 -25.91 11.86 1.23
CA ILE A 365 -25.33 11.20 0.04
C ILE A 365 -23.85 10.90 0.28
N LEU A 366 -23.08 11.89 0.73
CA LEU A 366 -21.65 11.74 0.99
C LEU A 366 -21.35 10.72 2.11
N MET A 367 -22.11 10.78 3.20
CA MET A 367 -21.97 9.84 4.33
C MET A 367 -22.40 8.41 3.98
N GLY A 368 -23.40 8.25 3.11
CA GLY A 368 -23.83 6.93 2.64
C GLY A 368 -22.80 6.31 1.70
N SER A 369 -22.34 7.08 0.70
CA SER A 369 -21.30 6.63 -0.23
C SER A 369 -19.99 6.28 0.50
N SER A 370 -19.54 7.09 1.46
CA SER A 370 -18.30 6.77 2.20
C SER A 370 -18.40 5.44 2.94
N LYS A 371 -19.54 5.12 3.57
CA LYS A 371 -19.76 3.82 4.23
C LYS A 371 -19.77 2.66 3.26
N PHE A 372 -20.23 2.88 2.03
CA PHE A 372 -20.27 1.86 0.99
C PHE A 372 -18.96 1.70 0.21
N ARG A 373 -18.05 2.67 0.29
CA ARG A 373 -16.77 2.64 -0.41
C ARG A 373 -15.67 2.14 0.53
N SER A 374 -14.80 1.28 0.01
CA SER A 374 -13.75 0.67 0.83
C SER A 374 -12.90 1.74 1.54
N LYS A 375 -12.74 1.61 2.86
CA LYS A 375 -11.98 2.58 3.68
C LYS A 375 -12.54 4.01 3.68
N GLY A 376 -13.83 4.21 3.37
CA GLY A 376 -14.40 5.57 3.37
C GLY A 376 -14.07 6.39 2.11
N ARG A 377 -13.30 5.83 1.17
CA ARG A 377 -12.74 6.56 0.02
C ARG A 377 -13.77 6.70 -1.09
N LEU A 378 -14.73 7.58 -0.87
CA LEU A 378 -15.81 7.95 -1.77
C LEU A 378 -15.32 8.67 -3.05
N PRO A 379 -16.12 8.68 -4.13
CA PRO A 379 -15.88 9.50 -5.33
C PRO A 379 -15.70 10.98 -5.01
N VAL A 380 -14.53 11.53 -5.34
CA VAL A 380 -14.20 12.95 -5.17
C VAL A 380 -13.40 13.46 -6.36
N LEU A 381 -13.47 14.77 -6.61
CA LEU A 381 -12.78 15.43 -7.71
C LEU A 381 -11.26 15.36 -7.55
N THR A 382 -10.54 15.07 -8.65
CA THR A 382 -9.08 15.17 -8.70
C THR A 382 -8.57 16.08 -9.82
N TYR A 383 -9.36 16.26 -10.88
CA TYR A 383 -9.07 17.15 -12.01
C TYR A 383 -10.36 17.63 -12.69
N LEU A 384 -10.42 18.90 -13.07
CA LEU A 384 -11.51 19.50 -13.86
C LEU A 384 -10.92 20.12 -15.13
N HIS A 385 -11.42 19.70 -16.30
CA HIS A 385 -11.04 20.26 -17.57
C HIS A 385 -11.83 21.55 -17.85
N ARG A 386 -11.14 22.70 -17.76
CA ARG A 386 -11.78 24.02 -17.72
C ARG A 386 -12.66 24.36 -18.92
N SER A 387 -12.30 23.90 -20.12
CA SER A 387 -13.01 24.29 -21.35
C SER A 387 -14.31 23.53 -21.60
N ASN A 388 -14.39 22.25 -21.22
CA ASN A 388 -15.55 21.39 -21.51
C ASN A 388 -16.24 20.81 -20.27
N GLN A 389 -15.76 21.14 -19.05
CA GLN A 389 -16.31 20.68 -17.77
C GLN A 389 -16.22 19.16 -17.50
N ALA A 390 -15.52 18.40 -18.34
CA ALA A 390 -15.25 16.99 -18.07
C ALA A 390 -14.30 16.85 -16.86
N VAL A 391 -14.57 15.86 -16.01
CA VAL A 391 -13.84 15.66 -14.75
C VAL A 391 -13.18 14.30 -14.65
N ILE A 392 -12.06 14.25 -13.94
CA ILE A 392 -11.54 13.01 -13.36
C ILE A 392 -11.90 13.02 -11.88
N CYS A 393 -12.64 12.00 -11.45
CA CYS A 393 -12.91 11.68 -10.06
C CYS A 393 -12.17 10.41 -9.66
N ARG A 394 -11.84 10.27 -8.38
CA ARG A 394 -11.16 9.09 -7.83
C ARG A 394 -11.88 8.52 -6.63
N CYS A 395 -11.83 7.20 -6.46
CA CYS A 395 -12.35 6.50 -5.30
C CYS A 395 -11.70 5.12 -5.08
N SER A 396 -12.19 4.42 -4.06
CA SER A 396 -11.99 2.98 -3.86
C SER A 396 -13.15 2.17 -4.45
N GLN A 397 -12.99 0.85 -4.49
CA GLN A 397 -14.06 -0.04 -4.90
C GLN A 397 -15.30 0.04 -4.01
N PRO A 398 -16.50 -0.20 -4.57
CA PRO A 398 -17.70 -0.36 -3.77
C PRO A 398 -17.69 -1.67 -2.97
N LEU A 399 -18.41 -1.67 -1.84
CA LEU A 399 -18.68 -2.84 -1.00
C LEU A 399 -19.93 -3.60 -1.50
N SER A 400 -20.00 -3.81 -2.82
CA SER A 400 -21.17 -4.36 -3.51
C SER A 400 -21.42 -5.84 -3.23
N GLY A 401 -20.39 -6.60 -2.88
CA GLY A 401 -20.45 -8.06 -2.84
C GLY A 401 -21.14 -8.64 -4.07
N PHE A 402 -22.00 -9.65 -3.85
CA PHE A 402 -22.80 -10.21 -4.94
C PHE A 402 -23.99 -9.31 -5.32
N SER A 403 -24.65 -8.68 -4.34
CA SER A 403 -25.95 -8.02 -4.52
C SER A 403 -26.18 -6.77 -3.66
N ALA A 404 -25.22 -6.36 -2.83
CA ALA A 404 -25.35 -5.16 -2.02
C ALA A 404 -25.39 -3.91 -2.91
N ARG A 405 -26.29 -3.01 -2.54
CA ARG A 405 -26.62 -1.79 -3.27
C ARG A 405 -26.60 -0.62 -2.29
N CYS A 406 -26.18 0.56 -2.75
CA CYS A 406 -26.21 1.78 -1.97
C CYS A 406 -26.80 2.90 -2.82
N LEU A 407 -28.00 3.33 -2.45
CA LEU A 407 -28.72 4.39 -3.18
C LEU A 407 -27.96 5.72 -3.10
N GLU A 408 -27.31 5.99 -1.98
CA GLU A 408 -26.51 7.20 -1.80
C GLU A 408 -25.26 7.22 -2.70
N ASP A 409 -24.62 6.07 -2.94
CA ASP A 409 -23.47 5.98 -3.85
C ASP A 409 -23.89 6.14 -5.32
N GLU A 410 -25.03 5.55 -5.70
CA GLU A 410 -25.64 5.76 -7.02
C GLU A 410 -26.02 7.22 -7.23
N GLN A 411 -26.66 7.84 -6.24
CA GLN A 411 -26.99 9.26 -6.26
C GLN A 411 -25.74 10.14 -6.37
N LEU A 412 -24.65 9.80 -5.68
CA LEU A 412 -23.40 10.54 -5.79
C LEU A 412 -22.81 10.45 -7.21
N LEU A 413 -22.80 9.26 -7.81
CA LEU A 413 -22.36 9.09 -9.20
C LEU A 413 -23.26 9.84 -10.19
N ASN A 414 -24.57 9.87 -9.95
CA ASN A 414 -25.50 10.71 -10.74
C ASN A 414 -25.23 12.21 -10.55
N CYS A 415 -24.88 12.66 -9.33
CA CYS A 415 -24.49 14.04 -9.09
C CYS A 415 -23.22 14.40 -9.87
N ILE A 416 -22.22 13.50 -9.91
CA ILE A 416 -20.99 13.69 -10.70
C ILE A 416 -21.31 13.78 -12.19
N LEU A 417 -22.13 12.88 -12.72
CA LEU A 417 -22.59 12.94 -14.11
C LEU A 417 -23.27 14.28 -14.42
N GLY A 418 -24.13 14.76 -13.50
CA GLY A 418 -24.84 16.03 -13.63
C GLY A 418 -23.96 17.28 -13.66
N THR A 419 -22.71 17.20 -13.18
CA THR A 419 -21.77 18.33 -13.26
C THR A 419 -21.24 18.61 -14.67
N ASN A 420 -21.45 17.68 -15.60
CA ASN A 420 -21.04 17.80 -16.99
C ASN A 420 -22.24 17.60 -17.93
N PRO A 421 -22.98 18.67 -18.25
CA PRO A 421 -24.13 18.59 -19.15
C PRO A 421 -23.74 18.28 -20.61
N GLY A 422 -22.45 18.31 -20.95
CA GLY A 422 -21.94 17.98 -22.28
C GLY A 422 -21.96 16.48 -22.61
N SER A 423 -22.18 15.60 -21.62
CA SER A 423 -22.24 14.16 -21.83
C SER A 423 -23.39 13.52 -21.06
N ASN A 424 -24.15 12.66 -21.75
CA ASN A 424 -25.24 11.88 -21.14
C ASN A 424 -24.75 10.63 -20.39
N PHE A 425 -23.46 10.32 -20.44
CA PHE A 425 -22.87 9.18 -19.75
C PHE A 425 -21.48 9.55 -19.20
N MET A 426 -20.97 8.73 -18.28
CA MET A 426 -19.59 8.82 -17.82
C MET A 426 -18.90 7.45 -17.83
N TYR A 427 -17.58 7.44 -17.84
CA TYR A 427 -16.81 6.21 -17.70
C TYR A 427 -16.55 5.89 -16.23
N VAL A 428 -16.67 4.61 -15.87
CA VAL A 428 -16.11 4.08 -14.63
C VAL A 428 -14.96 3.15 -14.99
N VAL A 429 -13.76 3.54 -14.59
CA VAL A 429 -12.52 2.84 -14.90
C VAL A 429 -12.05 2.08 -13.67
N ASP A 430 -12.19 0.75 -13.72
CA ASP A 430 -11.53 -0.13 -12.78
C ASP A 430 -10.19 -0.58 -13.35
N THR A 431 -9.13 -0.06 -12.74
CA THR A 431 -7.76 -0.35 -13.18
C THR A 431 -7.37 -1.83 -13.04
N ARG A 432 -8.14 -2.66 -12.32
CA ARG A 432 -7.78 -4.07 -12.08
C ARG A 432 -7.99 -4.95 -13.31
N PRO A 433 -7.36 -6.13 -13.37
CA PRO A 433 -7.84 -7.23 -14.18
C PRO A 433 -9.24 -7.65 -13.72
N ARG A 434 -10.14 -7.92 -14.67
CA ARG A 434 -11.52 -8.35 -14.39
C ARG A 434 -11.59 -9.53 -13.41
N ILE A 435 -10.67 -10.49 -13.52
CA ILE A 435 -10.62 -11.66 -12.63
C ILE A 435 -10.35 -11.26 -11.17
N ASN A 436 -9.49 -10.26 -10.95
CA ASN A 436 -9.16 -9.76 -9.63
C ASN A 436 -10.34 -8.95 -9.05
N ALA A 437 -11.07 -8.22 -9.89
CA ALA A 437 -12.30 -7.53 -9.50
C ALA A 437 -13.40 -8.52 -9.10
N MET A 438 -13.57 -9.62 -9.85
CA MET A 438 -14.49 -10.71 -9.51
C MET A 438 -14.11 -11.42 -8.20
N ALA A 439 -12.82 -11.66 -7.96
CA ALA A 439 -12.37 -12.24 -6.69
C ALA A 439 -12.68 -11.32 -5.48
N ASN A 440 -12.50 -10.00 -5.64
CA ASN A 440 -12.90 -9.03 -4.62
C ASN A 440 -14.41 -8.99 -4.42
N ARG A 441 -15.19 -9.18 -5.50
CA ARG A 441 -16.65 -9.29 -5.43
C ARG A 441 -17.10 -10.46 -4.56
N ALA A 442 -16.45 -11.61 -4.71
CA ALA A 442 -16.71 -12.78 -3.87
C ALA A 442 -16.37 -12.54 -2.38
N ALA A 443 -15.46 -11.61 -2.07
CA ALA A 443 -15.09 -11.22 -0.71
C ALA A 443 -15.96 -10.09 -0.13
N GLY A 444 -17.11 -9.77 -0.73
CA GLY A 444 -18.01 -8.71 -0.26
C GLY A 444 -17.66 -7.30 -0.73
N LYS A 445 -16.66 -7.15 -1.61
CA LYS A 445 -16.31 -5.88 -2.28
C LYS A 445 -16.81 -5.91 -3.73
N GLY A 446 -16.06 -5.42 -4.70
CA GLY A 446 -16.39 -5.65 -6.11
C GLY A 446 -16.28 -4.39 -6.95
N TYR A 447 -17.28 -4.19 -7.80
CA TYR A 447 -17.35 -3.12 -8.78
C TYR A 447 -18.83 -2.82 -9.07
N GLU A 448 -19.07 -1.67 -9.67
CA GLU A 448 -20.38 -1.12 -9.99
C GLU A 448 -21.16 -2.06 -10.90
N ASN A 449 -22.41 -2.34 -10.55
CA ASN A 449 -23.28 -3.18 -11.35
C ASN A 449 -24.09 -2.30 -12.32
N GLU A 450 -23.90 -2.48 -13.62
CA GLU A 450 -24.57 -1.71 -14.69
C GLU A 450 -26.11 -1.71 -14.58
N ASN A 451 -26.70 -2.69 -13.89
CA ASN A 451 -28.15 -2.70 -13.61
C ASN A 451 -28.62 -1.63 -12.61
N PHE A 452 -27.72 -1.09 -11.79
CA PHE A 452 -28.05 -0.13 -10.72
C PHE A 452 -27.44 1.24 -10.98
N TYR A 453 -26.27 1.27 -11.62
CA TYR A 453 -25.62 2.51 -12.03
C TYR A 453 -26.02 2.78 -13.47
N GLU A 454 -27.06 3.58 -13.65
CA GLU A 454 -27.51 4.01 -14.97
C GLU A 454 -26.50 5.00 -15.58
N ASN A 455 -26.42 5.05 -16.90
CA ASN A 455 -25.60 6.03 -17.63
C ASN A 455 -24.08 5.99 -17.32
N ILE A 456 -23.58 4.86 -16.83
CA ILE A 456 -22.13 4.59 -16.75
C ILE A 456 -21.70 3.58 -17.81
N LYS A 457 -20.49 3.75 -18.33
CA LYS A 457 -19.80 2.75 -19.15
C LYS A 457 -18.60 2.21 -18.40
N PHE A 458 -18.59 0.91 -18.12
CA PHE A 458 -17.59 0.29 -17.28
C PHE A 458 -16.41 -0.26 -18.09
N HIS A 459 -15.17 0.05 -17.70
CA HIS A 459 -13.97 -0.44 -18.37
C HIS A 459 -12.94 -1.03 -17.39
N PHE A 460 -12.33 -2.15 -17.80
CA PHE A 460 -11.22 -2.80 -17.09
C PHE A 460 -9.92 -2.68 -17.88
N PHE A 461 -8.83 -2.27 -17.22
CA PHE A 461 -7.52 -2.08 -17.88
C PHE A 461 -6.43 -3.09 -17.51
N GLY A 462 -6.65 -3.95 -16.50
CA GLY A 462 -5.73 -5.06 -16.26
C GLY A 462 -4.41 -4.72 -15.57
N ILE A 463 -4.32 -3.59 -14.84
CA ILE A 463 -3.14 -3.27 -14.04
C ILE A 463 -3.07 -4.16 -12.80
N GLU A 464 -2.07 -5.03 -12.79
CA GLU A 464 -1.83 -6.01 -11.73
C GLU A 464 -1.59 -5.39 -10.35
N ASN A 465 -1.66 -6.21 -9.30
CA ASN A 465 -1.52 -5.74 -7.93
C ASN A 465 -0.06 -5.47 -7.51
N ILE A 466 0.12 -4.89 -6.32
CA ILE A 466 1.41 -4.50 -5.75
C ILE A 466 2.43 -5.64 -5.65
N HIS A 467 1.98 -6.89 -5.47
CA HIS A 467 2.86 -8.04 -5.35
C HIS A 467 3.46 -8.43 -6.71
N VAL A 468 2.65 -8.35 -7.77
CA VAL A 468 3.13 -8.55 -9.14
C VAL A 468 4.15 -7.48 -9.51
N MET A 469 3.89 -6.21 -9.18
CA MET A 469 4.84 -5.12 -9.46
C MET A 469 6.16 -5.28 -8.69
N ARG A 470 6.11 -5.69 -7.42
CA ARG A 470 7.32 -6.02 -6.65
C ARG A 470 8.12 -7.15 -7.30
N SER A 471 7.43 -8.20 -7.75
CA SER A 471 8.07 -9.37 -8.36
C SER A 471 8.65 -9.05 -9.73
N SER A 472 7.98 -8.18 -10.48
CA SER A 472 8.43 -7.67 -11.77
C SER A 472 9.74 -6.87 -11.63
N LEU A 473 9.79 -5.92 -10.68
CA LEU A 473 11.01 -5.15 -10.43
C LEU A 473 12.16 -6.04 -9.94
N ALA A 474 11.89 -7.02 -9.08
CA ALA A 474 12.93 -7.94 -8.62
C ALA A 474 13.59 -8.69 -9.80
N LYS A 475 12.80 -9.18 -10.75
CA LYS A 475 13.29 -9.83 -11.98
C LYS A 475 14.06 -8.88 -12.89
N LEU A 476 13.61 -7.62 -13.00
CA LEU A 476 14.32 -6.60 -13.78
C LEU A 476 15.70 -6.33 -13.18
N VAL A 477 15.77 -6.12 -11.85
CA VAL A 477 17.03 -5.90 -11.14
C VAL A 477 17.95 -7.11 -11.31
N GLU A 478 17.45 -8.33 -11.14
CA GLU A 478 18.23 -9.56 -11.37
C GLU A 478 18.79 -9.62 -12.81
N THR A 479 17.98 -9.27 -13.81
CA THR A 479 18.42 -9.21 -15.21
C THR A 479 19.55 -8.19 -15.40
N CYS A 480 19.46 -7.02 -14.78
CA CYS A 480 20.49 -5.97 -14.82
C CYS A 480 21.75 -6.33 -14.02
N GLU A 481 21.64 -7.25 -13.05
CA GLU A 481 22.76 -7.74 -12.23
C GLU A 481 23.51 -8.92 -12.86
N ALA A 482 22.97 -9.51 -13.95
CA ALA A 482 23.61 -10.62 -14.63
C ALA A 482 25.05 -10.26 -15.07
N GLN A 483 25.99 -11.17 -14.88
CA GLN A 483 27.39 -10.97 -15.28
C GLN A 483 27.56 -11.23 -16.77
N SER A 484 28.01 -10.21 -17.51
CA SER A 484 28.30 -10.27 -18.95
C SER A 484 27.20 -10.97 -19.78
N PRO A 485 25.92 -10.56 -19.66
CA PRO A 485 24.85 -11.21 -20.38
C PRO A 485 25.03 -10.97 -21.89
N SER A 486 24.69 -11.96 -22.71
CA SER A 486 24.50 -11.71 -24.14
C SER A 486 23.31 -10.77 -24.32
N VAL A 487 23.29 -10.02 -25.43
CA VAL A 487 22.16 -9.13 -25.77
C VAL A 487 20.83 -9.89 -25.75
N ASN A 488 20.79 -11.11 -26.32
CA ASN A 488 19.58 -11.94 -26.33
C ASN A 488 19.15 -12.36 -24.93
N SER A 489 20.10 -12.73 -24.06
CA SER A 489 19.79 -13.09 -22.67
C SER A 489 19.25 -11.89 -21.89
N PHE A 490 19.83 -10.71 -22.09
CA PHE A 490 19.37 -9.48 -21.45
C PHE A 490 17.95 -9.10 -21.91
N LEU A 491 17.70 -9.10 -23.22
CA LEU A 491 16.37 -8.78 -23.78
C LEU A 491 15.32 -9.81 -23.35
N SER A 492 15.66 -11.09 -23.30
CA SER A 492 14.77 -12.14 -22.80
C SER A 492 14.48 -11.96 -21.30
N GLY A 493 15.49 -11.62 -20.50
CA GLY A 493 15.32 -11.32 -19.08
C GLY A 493 14.40 -10.11 -18.88
N LEU A 494 14.62 -9.04 -19.66
CA LEU A 494 13.82 -7.82 -19.64
C LEU A 494 12.35 -8.11 -19.98
N ASP A 495 12.05 -8.84 -21.05
CA ASP A 495 10.67 -9.22 -21.39
C ASP A 495 10.04 -10.12 -20.31
N SER A 496 10.81 -11.09 -19.79
CA SER A 496 10.33 -12.00 -18.74
C SER A 496 10.04 -11.31 -17.39
N SER A 497 10.65 -10.14 -17.15
CA SER A 497 10.36 -9.31 -15.98
C SER A 497 8.94 -8.73 -16.04
N GLY A 498 8.40 -8.52 -17.24
CA GLY A 498 7.12 -7.85 -17.46
C GLY A 498 7.10 -6.35 -17.12
N TRP A 499 8.23 -5.76 -16.71
CA TRP A 499 8.27 -4.38 -16.20
C TRP A 499 7.72 -3.37 -17.21
N LEU A 500 8.25 -3.40 -18.44
CA LEU A 500 7.81 -2.52 -19.52
C LEU A 500 6.34 -2.73 -19.88
N ARG A 501 5.82 -3.96 -19.78
CA ARG A 501 4.40 -4.26 -20.01
C ARG A 501 3.52 -3.60 -18.94
N HIS A 502 3.94 -3.62 -17.68
CA HIS A 502 3.20 -2.97 -16.61
C HIS A 502 3.23 -1.43 -16.70
N VAL A 503 4.38 -0.85 -17.06
CA VAL A 503 4.48 0.60 -17.35
C VAL A 503 3.57 0.97 -18.52
N LYS A 504 3.60 0.20 -19.60
CA LYS A 504 2.70 0.37 -20.74
C LYS A 504 1.23 0.32 -20.31
N SER A 505 0.80 -0.64 -19.51
CA SER A 505 -0.60 -0.71 -19.04
C SER A 505 -1.02 0.53 -18.25
N CYS A 506 -0.12 1.12 -17.44
CA CYS A 506 -0.40 2.37 -16.74
C CYS A 506 -0.59 3.54 -17.72
N LEU A 507 0.29 3.63 -18.73
CA LEU A 507 0.21 4.66 -19.79
C LEU A 507 -1.02 4.49 -20.67
N ASP A 508 -1.36 3.28 -21.10
CA ASP A 508 -2.56 2.99 -21.91
C ASP A 508 -3.84 3.41 -21.17
N THR A 509 -3.91 3.14 -19.87
CA THR A 509 -5.06 3.51 -19.03
C THR A 509 -5.15 5.04 -18.88
N ALA A 510 -4.01 5.68 -18.59
CA ALA A 510 -3.95 7.13 -18.46
C ALA A 510 -4.30 7.84 -19.78
N TRP A 511 -3.84 7.30 -20.91
CA TRP A 511 -4.18 7.78 -22.24
C TRP A 511 -5.68 7.69 -22.50
N PHE A 512 -6.31 6.54 -22.20
CA PHE A 512 -7.77 6.41 -22.33
C PHE A 512 -8.52 7.44 -21.50
N ILE A 513 -8.11 7.63 -20.24
CA ILE A 513 -8.73 8.63 -19.36
C ILE A 513 -8.55 10.03 -19.97
N ALA A 514 -7.34 10.38 -20.42
CA ALA A 514 -7.07 11.68 -21.03
C ALA A 514 -7.92 11.90 -22.29
N GLN A 515 -7.99 10.90 -23.17
CA GLN A 515 -8.80 10.96 -24.38
C GLN A 515 -10.28 11.18 -24.08
N ALA A 516 -10.85 10.43 -23.12
CA ALA A 516 -12.24 10.61 -22.70
C ALA A 516 -12.51 12.04 -22.21
N ILE A 517 -11.58 12.62 -21.44
CA ILE A 517 -11.71 14.00 -20.94
C ILE A 517 -11.65 15.02 -22.09
N VAL A 518 -10.76 14.84 -23.06
CA VAL A 518 -10.69 15.70 -24.26
C VAL A 518 -11.97 15.63 -25.07
N GLU A 519 -12.55 14.43 -25.20
CA GLU A 519 -13.85 14.18 -25.85
C GLU A 519 -15.07 14.70 -25.05
N GLY A 520 -14.84 15.31 -23.87
CA GLY A 520 -15.90 15.90 -23.06
C GLY A 520 -16.64 14.91 -22.16
N VAL A 521 -16.08 13.71 -21.93
CA VAL A 521 -16.69 12.66 -21.10
C VAL A 521 -16.00 12.57 -19.74
N SER A 522 -16.78 12.69 -18.67
CA SER A 522 -16.27 12.55 -17.29
C SER A 522 -15.88 11.10 -16.97
N VAL A 523 -14.90 10.92 -16.08
CA VAL A 523 -14.37 9.62 -15.71
C VAL A 523 -14.24 9.48 -14.19
N VAL A 524 -14.75 8.39 -13.63
CA VAL A 524 -14.51 7.97 -12.24
C VAL A 524 -13.53 6.80 -12.24
N VAL A 525 -12.39 6.98 -11.58
CA VAL A 525 -11.31 5.99 -11.56
C VAL A 525 -11.21 5.34 -10.19
N HIS A 526 -11.19 4.01 -10.15
CA HIS A 526 -10.86 3.28 -8.93
C HIS A 526 -10.06 2.01 -9.20
N CYS A 527 -9.69 1.35 -8.10
CA CYS A 527 -9.06 0.04 -8.11
C CYS A 527 -9.65 -0.75 -6.94
N SER A 528 -8.82 -1.46 -6.16
CA SER A 528 -9.25 -1.97 -4.86
C SER A 528 -9.38 -0.85 -3.83
N ASP A 529 -8.28 -0.29 -3.35
CA ASP A 529 -8.30 0.69 -2.25
C ASP A 529 -8.16 2.16 -2.72
N GLY A 530 -7.90 2.41 -4.00
CA GLY A 530 -7.91 3.77 -4.55
C GLY A 530 -6.65 4.63 -4.28
N TRP A 531 -5.55 4.03 -3.84
CA TRP A 531 -4.30 4.75 -3.51
C TRP A 531 -3.03 4.25 -4.22
N ASP A 532 -3.10 3.20 -5.05
CA ASP A 532 -1.94 2.67 -5.80
C ASP A 532 -2.11 2.90 -7.31
N ARG A 533 -2.88 2.05 -7.99
CA ARG A 533 -3.12 2.15 -9.45
C ARG A 533 -3.93 3.37 -9.83
N THR A 534 -4.92 3.70 -8.99
CA THR A 534 -5.78 4.88 -9.18
C THR A 534 -4.94 6.16 -9.22
N VAL A 535 -4.00 6.33 -8.30
CA VAL A 535 -3.15 7.52 -8.30
C VAL A 535 -2.22 7.55 -9.51
N GLN A 536 -1.62 6.42 -9.90
CA GLN A 536 -0.77 6.33 -11.09
C GLN A 536 -1.49 6.87 -12.33
N VAL A 537 -2.69 6.36 -12.62
CA VAL A 537 -3.40 6.69 -13.86
C VAL A 537 -4.06 8.07 -13.80
N CYS A 538 -4.56 8.51 -12.64
CA CYS A 538 -5.09 9.86 -12.48
C CYS A 538 -4.00 10.93 -12.66
N SER A 539 -2.82 10.72 -12.07
CA SER A 539 -1.71 11.66 -12.19
C SER A 539 -1.13 11.69 -13.60
N LEU A 540 -0.97 10.52 -14.24
CA LEU A 540 -0.48 10.44 -15.63
C LEU A 540 -1.48 11.08 -16.61
N ALA A 541 -2.78 10.84 -16.45
CA ALA A 541 -3.80 11.49 -17.28
C ALA A 541 -3.79 13.01 -17.09
N SER A 542 -3.72 13.47 -15.84
CA SER A 542 -3.60 14.90 -15.53
C SER A 542 -2.35 15.53 -16.15
N LEU A 543 -1.22 14.81 -16.14
CA LEU A 543 0.04 15.25 -16.76
C LEU A 543 -0.05 15.38 -18.29
N MET A 544 -0.83 14.51 -18.93
CA MET A 544 -1.13 14.57 -20.38
C MET A 544 -2.06 15.75 -20.71
N LEU A 545 -3.00 16.07 -19.82
CA LEU A 545 -4.06 17.06 -20.04
C LEU A 545 -3.66 18.50 -19.70
N ASP A 546 -2.86 18.71 -18.65
CA ASP A 546 -2.60 20.05 -18.10
C ASP A 546 -1.10 20.42 -18.19
N PRO A 547 -0.73 21.39 -19.04
CA PRO A 547 0.64 21.89 -19.15
C PRO A 547 1.24 22.37 -17.82
N TYR A 548 0.41 22.84 -16.87
CA TYR A 548 0.89 23.26 -15.56
C TYR A 548 1.65 22.13 -14.87
N TYR A 549 1.14 20.91 -14.87
CA TYR A 549 1.78 19.77 -14.20
C TYR A 549 3.09 19.32 -14.86
N ARG A 550 3.42 19.83 -16.05
CA ARG A 550 4.69 19.59 -16.75
C ARG A 550 5.79 20.61 -16.39
N THR A 551 5.45 21.63 -15.60
CA THR A 551 6.41 22.53 -14.95
C THR A 551 6.99 21.87 -13.69
N ILE A 552 8.16 22.29 -13.20
CA ILE A 552 8.77 21.82 -11.94
C ILE A 552 7.78 22.04 -10.79
N LYS A 553 7.24 23.26 -10.68
CA LYS A 553 6.28 23.64 -9.64
C LYS A 553 4.98 22.84 -9.74
N GLY A 554 4.46 22.67 -10.95
CA GLY A 554 3.23 21.92 -11.14
C GLY A 554 3.42 20.42 -10.90
N TYR A 555 4.56 19.83 -11.26
CA TYR A 555 4.83 18.42 -10.96
C TYR A 555 4.94 18.17 -9.45
N GLN A 556 5.56 19.08 -8.71
CA GLN A 556 5.54 19.07 -7.24
C GLN A 556 4.11 19.18 -6.71
N THR A 557 3.31 20.09 -7.25
CA THR A 557 1.88 20.26 -6.90
C THR A 557 1.07 18.98 -7.18
N LEU A 558 1.35 18.30 -8.30
CA LEU A 558 0.71 17.03 -8.67
C LEU A 558 1.03 15.94 -7.65
N ILE A 559 2.30 15.82 -7.23
CA ILE A 559 2.72 14.85 -6.20
C ILE A 559 2.07 15.18 -4.85
N GLU A 560 2.12 16.44 -4.41
CA GLU A 560 1.50 16.89 -3.15
C GLU A 560 -0.01 16.61 -3.13
N LYS A 561 -0.72 16.91 -4.22
CA LYS A 561 -2.15 16.62 -4.36
C LYS A 561 -2.42 15.12 -4.47
N ASP A 562 -2.00 14.48 -5.56
CA ASP A 562 -2.54 13.16 -5.91
C ASP A 562 -1.94 12.02 -5.08
N TRP A 563 -0.69 12.16 -4.64
CA TRP A 563 0.05 11.11 -3.96
C TRP A 563 0.09 11.32 -2.46
N LEU A 564 0.50 12.51 -2.02
CA LEU A 564 0.69 12.79 -0.60
C LEU A 564 -0.64 13.01 0.10
N SER A 565 -1.44 14.00 -0.33
CA SER A 565 -2.69 14.36 0.36
C SER A 565 -3.76 13.26 0.24
N PHE A 566 -3.88 12.64 -0.94
CA PHE A 566 -4.79 11.52 -1.20
C PHE A 566 -4.31 10.15 -0.68
N GLY A 567 -3.22 10.10 0.07
CA GLY A 567 -2.88 8.95 0.92
C GLY A 567 -2.29 7.75 0.19
N HIS A 568 -1.38 7.97 -0.76
CA HIS A 568 -0.47 6.89 -1.16
C HIS A 568 0.42 6.50 0.03
N LYS A 569 0.49 5.20 0.31
CA LYS A 569 1.13 4.64 1.51
C LYS A 569 2.67 4.59 1.38
N PHE A 570 3.33 5.74 1.26
CA PHE A 570 4.77 5.80 0.96
C PHE A 570 5.63 5.02 1.96
N THR A 571 5.40 5.19 3.27
CA THR A 571 6.17 4.47 4.31
C THR A 571 6.07 2.95 4.15
N ASP A 572 4.89 2.44 3.84
CA ASP A 572 4.67 1.00 3.63
C ASP A 572 5.22 0.52 2.28
N ARG A 573 4.96 1.27 1.20
CA ARG A 573 5.32 0.89 -0.18
C ARG A 573 6.82 0.94 -0.43
N VAL A 574 7.50 1.93 0.16
CA VAL A 574 8.96 2.09 0.07
C VAL A 574 9.69 1.29 1.16
N GLY A 575 8.98 0.92 2.23
CA GLY A 575 9.56 0.20 3.37
C GLY A 575 10.55 1.08 4.13
N HIS A 576 10.13 2.27 4.56
CA HIS A 576 10.94 3.14 5.42
C HIS A 576 11.16 2.52 6.80
N LEU A 577 10.17 1.79 7.30
CA LEU A 577 10.21 1.12 8.60
C LEU A 577 10.31 -0.41 8.46
N ALA A 578 10.62 -1.07 9.57
CA ALA A 578 10.50 -2.52 9.73
C ALA A 578 9.01 -2.94 9.78
N GLY A 579 8.34 -2.91 8.63
CA GLY A 579 6.96 -3.39 8.43
C GLY A 579 6.88 -4.66 7.58
N ASP A 580 5.64 -5.09 7.27
CA ASP A 580 5.39 -6.27 6.44
C ASP A 580 6.03 -6.11 5.04
N PRO A 581 7.01 -6.95 4.67
CA PRO A 581 7.65 -6.88 3.35
C PRO A 581 6.66 -7.06 2.19
N ARG A 582 5.49 -7.66 2.44
CA ARG A 582 4.44 -7.86 1.43
C ARG A 582 3.72 -6.58 1.05
N GLU A 583 3.79 -5.53 1.87
CA GLU A 583 3.24 -4.21 1.54
C GLU A 583 4.17 -3.35 0.67
N MET A 584 5.45 -3.71 0.55
CA MET A 584 6.42 -2.98 -0.27
C MET A 584 6.17 -3.20 -1.77
N SER A 585 6.20 -2.13 -2.57
CA SER A 585 5.98 -2.18 -4.01
C SER A 585 6.41 -0.88 -4.70
N PRO A 586 6.98 -0.95 -5.92
CA PRO A 586 7.56 0.21 -6.62
C PRO A 586 6.51 1.07 -7.36
N VAL A 587 5.38 1.36 -6.73
CA VAL A 587 4.25 2.06 -7.38
C VAL A 587 4.63 3.47 -7.81
N PHE A 588 5.28 4.25 -6.94
CA PHE A 588 5.76 5.59 -7.29
C PHE A 588 6.91 5.55 -8.30
N THR A 589 7.81 4.57 -8.20
CA THR A 589 8.88 4.36 -9.19
C THR A 589 8.32 4.07 -10.59
N GLN A 590 7.25 3.27 -10.70
CA GLN A 590 6.54 3.08 -11.97
C GLN A 590 5.94 4.37 -12.52
N PHE A 591 5.45 5.26 -11.66
CA PHE A 591 4.97 6.58 -12.07
C PHE A 591 6.09 7.48 -12.59
N LEU A 592 7.25 7.50 -11.93
CA LEU A 592 8.42 8.24 -12.39
C LEU A 592 8.94 7.69 -13.73
N GLU A 593 9.00 6.36 -13.87
CA GLU A 593 9.33 5.69 -15.13
C GLU A 593 8.36 6.08 -16.25
N ALA A 594 7.04 6.00 -16.00
CA ALA A 594 6.02 6.41 -16.97
C ALA A 594 6.15 7.89 -17.36
N THR A 595 6.46 8.77 -16.40
CA THR A 595 6.74 10.19 -16.68
C THR A 595 8.00 10.36 -17.53
N TRP A 596 9.06 9.61 -17.25
CA TRP A 596 10.27 9.61 -18.07
C TRP A 596 9.97 9.18 -19.51
N GLN A 597 9.18 8.11 -19.70
CA GLN A 597 8.74 7.65 -21.03
C GLN A 597 7.98 8.74 -21.82
N LEU A 598 7.16 9.54 -21.14
CA LEU A 598 6.49 10.70 -21.75
C LEU A 598 7.50 11.80 -22.10
N SER A 599 8.42 12.14 -21.19
CA SER A 599 9.44 13.17 -21.43
C SER A 599 10.42 12.80 -22.55
N ALA A 600 10.73 11.51 -22.70
CA ALA A 600 11.57 11.00 -23.78
C ALA A 600 10.90 11.10 -25.15
N GLN A 601 9.58 10.86 -25.21
CA GLN A 601 8.79 11.01 -26.44
C GLN A 601 8.48 12.47 -26.78
N PHE A 602 8.37 13.33 -25.77
CA PHE A 602 8.08 14.76 -25.92
C PHE A 602 9.13 15.65 -25.22
N PRO A 603 10.37 15.74 -25.74
CA PRO A 603 11.49 16.39 -25.04
C PRO A 603 11.33 17.88 -24.75
N ARG A 604 10.39 18.56 -25.42
CA ARG A 604 10.09 19.99 -25.25
C ARG A 604 8.83 20.26 -24.43
N ALA A 605 8.12 19.21 -24.00
CA ALA A 605 6.85 19.36 -23.31
C ALA A 605 6.99 19.53 -21.79
N PHE A 606 8.18 19.28 -21.23
CA PHE A 606 8.46 19.28 -19.79
C PHE A 606 9.55 20.30 -19.45
N GLU A 607 9.33 21.07 -18.38
CA GLU A 607 10.33 22.02 -17.87
C GLU A 607 11.50 21.30 -17.18
N PHE A 608 11.21 20.17 -16.54
CA PHE A 608 12.20 19.36 -15.83
C PHE A 608 12.84 18.30 -16.74
N ASN A 609 14.00 17.80 -16.31
CA ASN A 609 14.76 16.79 -17.03
C ASN A 609 14.87 15.46 -16.24
N GLU A 610 15.56 14.48 -16.81
CA GLU A 610 15.80 13.18 -16.17
C GLU A 610 16.44 13.31 -14.78
N ARG A 611 17.38 14.24 -14.59
CA ARG A 611 18.04 14.45 -13.30
C ARG A 611 17.05 14.82 -12.20
N PHE A 612 16.01 15.58 -12.51
CA PHE A 612 14.95 15.91 -11.55
C PHE A 612 14.17 14.65 -11.11
N LEU A 613 13.80 13.77 -12.07
CA LEU A 613 13.11 12.52 -11.76
C LEU A 613 13.98 11.56 -10.95
N LEU A 614 15.26 11.44 -11.28
CA LEU A 614 16.23 10.64 -10.51
C LEU A 614 16.40 11.20 -9.09
N THR A 615 16.45 12.53 -8.95
CA THR A 615 16.53 13.19 -7.63
C THR A 615 15.30 12.89 -6.77
N LEU A 616 14.10 12.85 -7.37
CA LEU A 616 12.89 12.41 -6.68
C LEU A 616 12.97 10.94 -6.26
N GLN A 617 13.39 10.04 -7.16
CA GLN A 617 13.53 8.61 -6.86
C GLN A 617 14.50 8.38 -5.68
N ASP A 618 15.63 9.09 -5.66
CA ASP A 618 16.58 9.04 -4.55
C ASP A 618 15.89 9.51 -3.25
N HIS A 619 15.25 10.69 -3.28
CA HIS A 619 14.73 11.30 -2.07
C HIS A 619 13.48 10.64 -1.49
N VAL A 620 12.69 9.94 -2.31
CA VAL A 620 11.60 9.06 -1.85
C VAL A 620 12.12 7.95 -0.93
N THR A 621 13.37 7.50 -1.14
CA THR A 621 13.97 6.40 -0.38
C THR A 621 14.93 6.85 0.71
N SER A 622 15.51 8.05 0.57
CA SER A 622 16.56 8.57 1.45
C SER A 622 16.11 8.84 2.88
N CYS A 623 14.82 9.11 3.09
CA CYS A 623 14.29 9.67 4.33
C CYS A 623 15.08 10.88 4.82
N ARG A 624 15.74 11.64 3.93
CA ARG A 624 16.43 12.89 4.29
C ARG A 624 15.45 14.00 4.60
N TYR A 625 14.34 14.03 3.86
CA TYR A 625 13.24 14.96 4.04
C TYR A 625 11.99 14.20 4.48
N GLY A 626 11.11 14.88 5.23
CA GLY A 626 9.85 14.30 5.70
C GLY A 626 8.75 14.21 4.63
N THR A 627 8.98 14.72 3.41
CA THR A 627 7.98 14.80 2.33
C THR A 627 7.26 13.48 2.07
N PHE A 628 8.01 12.38 1.98
CA PHE A 628 7.48 11.05 1.66
C PHE A 628 7.30 10.14 2.89
N VAL A 629 7.42 10.67 4.11
CA VAL A 629 7.22 9.91 5.36
C VAL A 629 5.74 9.94 5.73
N GLY A 630 5.19 8.85 6.25
CA GLY A 630 3.77 8.65 6.54
C GLY A 630 2.99 8.03 5.36
N ASN A 631 1.77 7.54 5.65
CA ASN A 631 0.92 6.87 4.66
C ASN A 631 -0.29 7.70 4.20
N CYS A 632 -0.61 8.80 4.89
CA CYS A 632 -1.60 9.78 4.46
C CYS A 632 -1.32 11.18 5.02
N GLU A 633 -2.13 12.17 4.62
CA GLU A 633 -2.04 13.54 5.14
C GLU A 633 -2.18 13.59 6.67
N LYS A 634 -3.13 12.83 7.23
CA LYS A 634 -3.38 12.76 8.67
C LYS A 634 -2.13 12.27 9.41
N ASP A 635 -1.53 11.16 8.99
CA ASP A 635 -0.28 10.66 9.59
C ASP A 635 0.80 11.74 9.64
N ARG A 636 0.96 12.51 8.55
CA ARG A 636 1.97 13.57 8.48
C ARG A 636 1.68 14.74 9.41
N LEU A 637 0.41 15.07 9.62
CA LEU A 637 0.03 16.08 10.60
C LEU A 637 0.24 15.60 12.03
N ASP A 638 -0.05 14.33 12.31
CA ASP A 638 0.14 13.75 13.64
C ASP A 638 1.64 13.63 14.02
N LEU A 639 2.54 13.61 13.02
CA LEU A 639 4.00 13.55 13.18
C LEU A 639 4.68 14.92 13.24
N ARG A 640 3.98 16.01 12.88
CA ARG A 640 4.50 17.38 12.94
C ARG A 640 4.35 17.96 14.34
#